data_AF-A0A6A3XC56-F1
#
_entry.id   AF-A0A6A3XC56-F1
#
_cell.length_a   1.000
_cell.length_b   1.000
_cell.length_c   1.000
_cell.angle_alpha   90.00
_cell.angle_beta   90.00
_cell.angle_gamma   90.00
#
_symmetry.space_group_name_H-M   'P 1'
#
loop_
_entity.id
_entity.type
_entity.pdbx_description
1 polymer ?
#
loop_
_entity_poly.entity_id
_entity_poly.type
_entity_poly.pdbx_seq_one_letter_code
_entity_poly.pdbx_strand_id
1 'polypeptide(L)'
;MFGDYDDTSGRYTMLAPALIPTFEAVGGTLTQGTGASTQNAEVRVTPWNIKLYSTGQDPKYGKLLDLLGYGIAGSIASPPLPASTVASPSHEMGSNDKCRHCASILSECQNDAECVSFSRYSVIPLLQDASLTINRKVLNDYGAASFSADLYPILLPLSSSVNNTPAAWHLVAAELYCLAYDTCNIEYSDVCVSFRGTESCPPVEMDLARSSVNVRLLTYADTEWNLTANGNAYSYTPDDTGLEIGDEAQRLGAWFKALNDDEFMPLEVQVLQTETDSDTSSAALSLRFLGAYSDGFYQYMLVNPAMIPSFAVAGGTTDGDAGPAGTNITLPRLVVYSDRLKPQYSKLIDLLDAGIANDGTTPSSTPTPTPTSASRTISANDPCRQRCQDFITSCRDDADCLAFQISLASLLGSTAMNVSAEPQNDYGAARVALSMSSVLNSVVPTPPPPRAAWDALAAEISCFSAIIGCDLEYDDVVSPFLGNHVLTSLSVEEVLVSVSIRSYPDTAWTMWVGDSELSYTPSSSFTTYDAPIALSDWIKAQLSAEPFNLVVAQQGPQIDFVSSSAVITLTICAQATNTTNGDSWLAPPWLIPRFEVTAGTAGGGDTDHPAAGANSTLWDVAMVSIGQMPQYSKLLDILDNGLDG
;
A
#
# COMPACT_ATOMS: atom_id res chain seq x y z
N MET A 1 -14.45 -35.81 12.52
CA MET A 1 -15.09 -36.12 11.22
C MET A 1 -16.56 -35.82 11.36
N PHE A 2 -17.17 -35.05 10.45
CA PHE A 2 -18.60 -34.71 10.49
C PHE A 2 -19.35 -35.40 9.34
N GLY A 3 -20.68 -35.52 9.45
CA GLY A 3 -21.56 -36.07 8.39
C GLY A 3 -21.86 -35.04 7.30
N ASP A 4 -22.95 -35.24 6.55
CA ASP A 4 -23.39 -34.31 5.51
C ASP A 4 -23.68 -32.91 6.06
N TYR A 5 -23.51 -31.90 5.22
CA TYR A 5 -23.81 -30.51 5.58
C TYR A 5 -25.27 -30.17 5.29
N ASP A 6 -25.94 -29.53 6.24
CA ASP A 6 -27.30 -29.03 6.09
C ASP A 6 -27.28 -27.51 5.87
N ASP A 7 -27.62 -27.10 4.64
CA ASP A 7 -27.69 -25.70 4.21
C ASP A 7 -28.71 -24.89 5.00
N THR A 8 -29.68 -25.53 5.66
CA THR A 8 -30.69 -24.86 6.49
C THR A 8 -30.16 -24.49 7.88
N SER A 9 -29.37 -25.35 8.50
CA SER A 9 -28.92 -25.17 9.87
C SER A 9 -27.54 -24.53 9.99
N GLY A 10 -26.85 -24.34 8.87
CA GLY A 10 -25.51 -23.78 8.88
C GLY A 10 -24.44 -24.76 9.39
N ARG A 11 -24.78 -26.05 9.55
CA ARG A 11 -24.00 -27.02 10.33
C ARG A 11 -23.82 -28.35 9.63
N TYR A 12 -22.71 -29.00 9.93
CA TYR A 12 -22.55 -30.41 9.61
C TYR A 12 -23.37 -31.29 10.54
N THR A 13 -24.00 -32.31 9.97
CA THR A 13 -24.70 -33.35 10.72
C THR A 13 -23.72 -34.22 11.48
N MET A 14 -24.23 -34.98 12.46
CA MET A 14 -23.43 -36.00 13.12
C MET A 14 -23.00 -37.05 12.10
N LEU A 15 -21.71 -37.40 12.08
CA LEU A 15 -21.22 -38.48 11.22
C LEU A 15 -21.93 -39.78 11.59
N ALA A 16 -22.51 -40.44 10.57
CA ALA A 16 -23.11 -41.74 10.75
C ALA A 16 -22.10 -42.71 11.38
N PRO A 17 -22.45 -43.49 12.42
CA PRO A 17 -21.52 -44.41 13.06
C PRO A 17 -20.87 -45.41 12.10
N ALA A 18 -21.57 -45.78 11.02
CA ALA A 18 -21.06 -46.66 9.97
C ALA A 18 -19.95 -46.05 9.11
N LEU A 19 -19.79 -44.73 9.13
CA LEU A 19 -18.76 -43.99 8.38
C LEU A 19 -17.54 -43.65 9.25
N ILE A 20 -17.51 -44.06 10.53
CA ILE A 20 -16.32 -43.93 11.36
C ILE A 20 -15.29 -44.95 10.84
N PRO A 21 -14.15 -44.50 10.30
CA PRO A 21 -13.15 -45.41 9.74
C PRO A 21 -12.61 -46.34 10.82
N THR A 22 -12.61 -47.62 10.51
CA THR A 22 -11.97 -48.66 11.31
C THR A 22 -10.53 -48.82 10.85
N PHE A 23 -9.59 -48.72 11.79
CA PHE A 23 -8.17 -48.92 11.51
C PHE A 23 -7.77 -50.31 11.97
N GLU A 24 -7.21 -51.09 11.04
CA GLU A 24 -6.61 -52.39 11.34
C GLU A 24 -5.09 -52.29 11.11
N ALA A 25 -4.30 -52.70 12.09
CA ALA A 25 -2.85 -52.70 11.96
C ALA A 25 -2.41 -53.95 11.18
N VAL A 26 -2.10 -53.79 9.89
CA VAL A 26 -1.72 -54.90 8.99
C VAL A 26 -0.19 -55.02 8.89
N GLY A 27 0.49 -55.21 10.03
CA GLY A 27 1.93 -55.50 10.09
C GLY A 27 2.71 -54.79 11.21
N GLY A 28 3.76 -55.46 11.71
CA GLY A 28 4.68 -55.00 12.76
C GLY A 28 5.20 -56.16 13.62
N THR A 29 6.46 -56.13 14.07
CA THR A 29 6.99 -57.13 15.01
C THR A 29 6.28 -57.01 16.36
N LEU A 30 5.65 -58.09 16.81
CA LEU A 30 5.12 -58.28 18.17
C LEU A 30 6.27 -58.35 19.19
N THR A 31 7.04 -57.28 19.34
CA THR A 31 7.82 -57.08 20.56
C THR A 31 6.85 -56.59 21.62
N GLN A 32 6.40 -57.50 22.50
CA GLN A 32 5.91 -57.10 23.81
C GLN A 32 6.99 -56.22 24.43
N GLY A 33 6.75 -54.92 24.48
CA GLY A 33 7.67 -53.96 25.08
C GLY A 33 7.84 -54.28 26.56
N THR A 34 8.94 -54.93 26.93
CA THR A 34 9.39 -55.07 28.32
C THR A 34 10.20 -53.85 28.79
N GLY A 35 9.97 -52.68 28.20
CA GLY A 35 10.61 -51.42 28.58
C GLY A 35 9.61 -50.26 28.55
N ALA A 36 9.64 -49.41 29.57
CA ALA A 36 8.67 -48.34 29.85
C ALA A 36 8.66 -47.15 28.85
N SER A 37 9.15 -47.32 27.62
CA SER A 37 9.24 -46.23 26.63
C SER A 37 8.92 -46.60 25.18
N THR A 38 8.47 -47.83 24.88
CA THR A 38 7.96 -48.18 23.54
C THR A 38 6.43 -48.11 23.52
N GLN A 39 5.88 -47.09 22.86
CA GLN A 39 4.42 -46.97 22.62
C GLN A 39 4.01 -47.87 21.44
N ASN A 40 2.94 -48.64 21.62
CA ASN A 40 2.31 -49.36 20.52
C ASN A 40 1.71 -48.35 19.52
N ALA A 41 1.64 -48.72 18.24
CA ALA A 41 0.84 -47.97 17.29
C ALA A 41 -0.63 -48.03 17.73
N GLU A 42 -1.17 -46.89 18.18
CA GLU A 42 -2.53 -46.75 18.70
C GLU A 42 -3.27 -45.72 17.84
N VAL A 43 -4.47 -46.05 17.37
CA VAL A 43 -5.42 -45.06 16.85
C VAL A 43 -6.42 -44.73 17.95
N ARG A 44 -6.41 -43.47 18.40
CA ARG A 44 -7.40 -42.98 19.36
C ARG A 44 -8.59 -42.39 18.62
N VAL A 45 -9.67 -43.14 18.57
CA VAL A 45 -10.98 -42.64 18.14
C VAL A 45 -11.78 -42.24 19.37
N THR A 46 -12.03 -40.95 19.55
CA THR A 46 -12.95 -40.44 20.58
C THR A 46 -14.31 -40.23 19.93
N PRO A 47 -15.30 -41.12 20.12
CA PRO A 47 -16.62 -40.96 19.52
C PRO A 47 -17.37 -39.78 20.15
N TRP A 48 -18.46 -39.37 19.49
CA TRP A 48 -19.38 -38.35 20.00
C TRP A 48 -19.87 -38.69 21.41
N ASN A 49 -19.80 -37.71 22.31
CA ASN A 49 -20.31 -37.86 23.67
C ASN A 49 -21.61 -37.08 23.83
N ILE A 50 -22.75 -37.73 23.57
CA ILE A 50 -24.07 -37.16 23.85
C ILE A 50 -24.41 -37.44 25.30
N LYS A 51 -24.46 -36.39 26.13
CA LYS A 51 -24.88 -36.48 27.53
C LYS A 51 -26.22 -35.79 27.73
N LEU A 52 -27.13 -36.46 28.42
CA LEU A 52 -28.31 -35.81 28.99
C LEU A 52 -27.99 -35.39 30.42
N TYR A 53 -28.35 -34.16 30.74
CA TYR A 53 -28.19 -33.62 32.08
C TYR A 53 -29.54 -33.12 32.58
N SER A 54 -29.77 -33.27 33.88
CA SER A 54 -30.87 -32.61 34.57
C SER A 54 -30.39 -32.12 35.92
N THR A 55 -30.86 -30.94 36.31
CA THR A 55 -30.54 -30.34 37.61
C THR A 55 -31.58 -30.80 38.62
N GLY A 56 -31.15 -31.43 39.71
CA GLY A 56 -32.01 -31.81 40.84
C GLY A 56 -32.88 -33.06 40.67
N GLN A 57 -32.71 -33.82 39.59
CA GLN A 57 -33.42 -35.09 39.33
C GLN A 57 -32.62 -35.96 38.37
N ASP A 58 -32.97 -37.25 38.25
CA ASP A 58 -32.40 -38.14 37.24
C ASP A 58 -32.91 -37.77 35.84
N PRO A 59 -32.05 -37.74 34.81
CA PRO A 59 -32.46 -37.40 33.46
C PRO A 59 -33.44 -38.45 32.94
N LYS A 60 -34.68 -38.02 32.64
CA LYS A 60 -35.72 -38.88 32.08
C LYS A 60 -35.69 -38.83 30.56
N TYR A 61 -35.58 -40.01 29.94
CA TYR A 61 -35.51 -40.17 28.48
C TYR A 61 -36.83 -39.88 27.76
N GLY A 62 -37.97 -39.88 28.48
CA GLY A 62 -39.31 -39.76 27.89
C GLY A 62 -39.44 -38.60 26.92
N LYS A 63 -39.01 -37.39 27.32
CA LYS A 63 -39.10 -36.20 26.47
C LYS A 63 -38.15 -36.24 25.26
N LEU A 64 -36.97 -36.84 25.37
CA LEU A 64 -36.06 -37.01 24.24
C LEU A 64 -36.61 -38.04 23.23
N LEU A 65 -37.15 -39.16 23.73
CA LEU A 65 -37.80 -40.19 22.92
C LEU A 65 -39.09 -39.66 22.27
N ASP A 66 -39.85 -38.83 22.98
CA ASP A 66 -41.02 -38.14 22.44
C ASP A 66 -40.60 -37.15 21.35
N LEU A 67 -39.52 -36.39 21.52
CA LEU A 67 -39.00 -35.46 20.51
C LEU A 67 -38.44 -36.19 19.27
N LEU A 68 -37.78 -37.32 19.45
CA LEU A 68 -37.33 -38.19 18.36
C LEU A 68 -38.52 -38.88 17.66
N GLY A 69 -39.57 -39.23 18.40
CA GLY A 69 -40.80 -39.84 17.87
C GLY A 69 -41.75 -38.86 17.18
N TYR A 70 -41.91 -37.64 17.71
CA TYR A 70 -42.78 -36.59 17.12
C TYR A 70 -42.20 -36.04 15.82
N GLY A 71 -40.87 -36.04 15.64
CA GLY A 71 -40.24 -35.70 14.36
C GLY A 71 -40.57 -36.67 13.22
N ILE A 72 -41.07 -37.88 13.52
CA ILE A 72 -41.44 -38.91 12.53
C ILE A 72 -42.96 -38.87 12.22
N ALA A 73 -43.77 -38.23 13.06
CA ALA A 73 -45.24 -38.24 12.96
C ALA A 73 -45.87 -36.84 12.73
N GLY A 74 -45.13 -35.92 12.12
CA GLY A 74 -45.63 -34.59 11.73
C GLY A 74 -46.01 -34.50 10.25
N SER A 75 -47.24 -34.91 9.91
CA SER A 75 -48.04 -34.39 8.78
C SER A 75 -47.46 -34.54 7.35
N ILE A 76 -47.77 -35.67 6.70
CA ILE A 76 -48.00 -35.72 5.25
C ILE A 76 -49.34 -35.04 4.99
N ALA A 77 -49.30 -33.76 4.62
CA ALA A 77 -50.39 -33.09 3.92
C ALA A 77 -49.80 -32.46 2.66
N SER A 78 -50.46 -32.72 1.53
CA SER A 78 -50.09 -32.29 0.18
C SER A 78 -49.60 -30.83 0.11
N PRO A 79 -48.66 -30.51 -0.79
CA PRO A 79 -48.11 -29.16 -0.92
C PRO A 79 -49.22 -28.18 -1.31
N PRO A 80 -49.42 -27.07 -0.58
CA PRO A 80 -50.00 -25.90 -1.20
C PRO A 80 -48.97 -25.40 -2.21
N LEU A 81 -49.41 -25.09 -3.43
CA LEU A 81 -48.64 -24.21 -4.30
C LEU A 81 -48.25 -22.97 -3.48
N PRO A 82 -47.00 -22.49 -3.52
CA PRO A 82 -46.70 -21.17 -2.99
C PRO A 82 -47.47 -20.17 -3.85
N ALA A 83 -48.56 -19.64 -3.30
CA ALA A 83 -49.03 -18.34 -3.70
C ALA A 83 -47.92 -17.37 -3.31
N SER A 84 -47.11 -16.98 -4.30
CA SER A 84 -46.23 -15.83 -4.20
C SER A 84 -47.09 -14.59 -4.09
N THR A 85 -47.50 -14.29 -2.86
CA THR A 85 -47.95 -12.98 -2.42
C THR A 85 -47.19 -12.65 -1.14
N VAL A 86 -45.87 -12.81 -1.17
CA VAL A 86 -45.01 -11.93 -0.39
C VAL A 86 -44.95 -10.66 -1.24
N ALA A 87 -45.72 -9.64 -0.84
CA ALA A 87 -45.33 -8.30 -1.22
C ALA A 87 -43.87 -8.18 -0.82
N SER A 88 -42.98 -7.97 -1.79
CA SER A 88 -41.57 -7.67 -1.52
C SER A 88 -41.57 -6.67 -0.36
N PRO A 89 -40.92 -6.96 0.78
CA PRO A 89 -40.65 -5.90 1.73
C PRO A 89 -40.03 -4.79 0.89
N SER A 90 -40.54 -3.57 1.00
CA SER A 90 -39.79 -2.43 0.51
C SER A 90 -38.47 -2.50 1.26
N HIS A 91 -37.42 -3.00 0.61
CA HIS A 91 -36.08 -3.16 1.18
C HIS A 91 -35.50 -1.76 1.38
N GLU A 92 -36.05 -1.01 2.34
CA GLU A 92 -35.63 0.34 2.68
C GLU A 92 -34.43 0.24 3.60
N MET A 93 -33.30 0.82 3.18
CA MET A 93 -32.13 0.96 4.04
C MET A 93 -32.47 1.84 5.24
N GLY A 94 -32.35 1.29 6.45
CA GLY A 94 -32.52 2.06 7.68
C GLY A 94 -31.54 3.25 7.77
N SER A 95 -31.88 4.27 8.55
CA SER A 95 -31.01 5.46 8.75
C SER A 95 -29.66 5.15 9.38
N ASN A 96 -29.54 4.02 10.08
CA ASN A 96 -28.33 3.58 10.78
C ASN A 96 -27.58 2.49 10.00
N ASP A 97 -27.94 2.26 8.74
CA ASP A 97 -27.25 1.28 7.90
C ASP A 97 -25.84 1.78 7.60
N LYS A 98 -24.85 0.95 7.96
CA LYS A 98 -23.42 1.28 7.84
C LYS A 98 -23.01 1.58 6.40
N CYS A 99 -23.65 0.97 5.40
CA CYS A 99 -23.36 1.23 3.99
C CYS A 99 -23.68 2.67 3.55
N ARG A 100 -24.45 3.45 4.35
CA ARG A 100 -24.70 4.87 4.07
C ARG A 100 -23.44 5.73 4.07
N HIS A 101 -22.32 5.29 4.65
CA HIS A 101 -21.05 6.00 4.51
C HIS A 101 -20.57 6.09 3.05
N CYS A 102 -20.99 5.16 2.18
CA CYS A 102 -20.65 5.16 0.75
C CYS A 102 -21.58 6.02 -0.10
N ALA A 103 -22.55 6.73 0.48
CA ALA A 103 -23.57 7.44 -0.29
C ALA A 103 -22.99 8.46 -1.28
N SER A 104 -21.92 9.17 -0.91
CA SER A 104 -21.21 10.09 -1.81
C SER A 104 -20.61 9.35 -3.01
N ILE A 105 -19.87 8.27 -2.78
CA ILE A 105 -19.22 7.46 -3.83
C ILE A 105 -20.25 6.82 -4.75
N LEU A 106 -21.29 6.21 -4.20
CA LEU A 106 -22.40 5.65 -4.98
C LEU A 106 -23.05 6.74 -5.83
N SER A 107 -23.24 7.95 -5.29
CA SER A 107 -23.84 9.05 -6.04
C SER A 107 -22.98 9.54 -7.21
N GLU A 108 -21.65 9.40 -7.16
CA GLU A 108 -20.77 9.74 -8.28
C GLU A 108 -21.06 8.87 -9.50
N CYS A 109 -21.16 7.55 -9.31
CA CYS A 109 -21.58 6.65 -10.39
C CYS A 109 -23.00 6.96 -10.85
N GLN A 110 -23.95 7.20 -9.93
CA GLN A 110 -25.35 7.51 -10.32
C GLN A 110 -25.49 8.81 -11.13
N ASN A 111 -24.55 9.75 -10.99
CA ASN A 111 -24.51 10.98 -11.78
C ASN A 111 -23.76 10.84 -13.11
N ASP A 112 -23.07 9.72 -13.34
CA ASP A 112 -22.33 9.44 -14.57
C ASP A 112 -23.09 8.44 -15.45
N ALA A 113 -23.46 8.87 -16.66
CA ALA A 113 -24.28 8.06 -17.56
C ALA A 113 -23.57 6.80 -18.07
N GLU A 114 -22.24 6.82 -18.22
CA GLU A 114 -21.46 5.65 -18.63
C GLU A 114 -21.37 4.65 -17.48
N CYS A 115 -21.13 5.12 -16.26
CA CYS A 115 -21.09 4.28 -15.06
C CYS A 115 -22.43 3.60 -14.80
N VAL A 116 -23.54 4.35 -14.84
CA VAL A 116 -24.90 3.79 -14.68
C VAL A 116 -25.17 2.72 -15.73
N SER A 117 -24.84 2.99 -17.00
CA SER A 117 -25.03 2.03 -18.09
C SER A 117 -24.18 0.78 -17.89
N PHE A 118 -22.93 0.95 -17.48
CA PHE A 118 -22.01 -0.16 -17.22
C PHE A 118 -22.46 -1.02 -16.03
N SER A 119 -22.79 -0.40 -14.90
CA SER A 119 -23.31 -1.08 -13.71
C SER A 119 -24.58 -1.87 -14.02
N ARG A 120 -25.62 -1.21 -14.56
CA ARG A 120 -26.94 -1.81 -14.79
C ARG A 120 -26.99 -2.86 -15.89
N TYR A 121 -26.24 -2.64 -16.98
CA TYR A 121 -26.34 -3.50 -18.17
C TYR A 121 -25.20 -4.50 -18.30
N SER A 122 -24.10 -4.38 -17.54
CA SER A 122 -22.98 -5.31 -17.59
C SER A 122 -22.68 -5.96 -16.24
N VAL A 123 -22.48 -5.17 -15.18
CA VAL A 123 -22.02 -5.71 -13.87
C VAL A 123 -23.14 -6.48 -13.16
N ILE A 124 -24.30 -5.84 -12.97
CA ILE A 124 -25.43 -6.44 -12.23
C ILE A 124 -25.92 -7.75 -12.87
N PRO A 125 -26.14 -7.85 -14.19
CA PRO A 125 -26.54 -9.11 -14.81
C PRO A 125 -25.54 -10.25 -14.58
N LEU A 126 -24.23 -9.97 -14.65
CA LEU A 126 -23.21 -10.98 -14.37
C LEU A 126 -23.26 -11.48 -12.92
N LEU A 127 -23.45 -10.56 -11.97
CA LEU A 127 -23.62 -10.93 -10.57
C LEU A 127 -24.90 -11.75 -10.35
N GLN A 128 -26.03 -11.38 -10.96
CA GLN A 128 -27.30 -12.09 -10.81
C GLN A 128 -27.28 -13.52 -11.39
N ASP A 129 -26.64 -13.71 -12.54
CA ASP A 129 -26.62 -15.00 -13.26
C ASP A 129 -25.51 -15.94 -12.77
N ALA A 130 -24.58 -15.46 -11.92
CA ALA A 130 -23.41 -16.22 -11.53
C ALA A 130 -23.68 -17.34 -10.51
N SER A 131 -23.11 -18.51 -10.79
CA SER A 131 -22.98 -19.57 -9.81
C SER A 131 -21.68 -19.41 -9.03
N LEU A 132 -21.77 -18.90 -7.79
CA LEU A 132 -20.61 -18.75 -6.93
C LEU A 132 -20.00 -20.11 -6.55
N THR A 133 -18.68 -20.24 -6.75
CA THR A 133 -17.91 -21.34 -6.18
C THR A 133 -17.65 -21.03 -4.71
N ILE A 134 -18.38 -21.73 -3.84
CA ILE A 134 -18.37 -21.50 -2.40
C ILE A 134 -17.26 -22.31 -1.74
N ASN A 135 -16.34 -21.63 -1.06
CA ASN A 135 -15.38 -22.24 -0.15
C ASN A 135 -16.01 -22.35 1.24
N ARG A 136 -15.92 -23.53 1.86
CA ARG A 136 -16.48 -23.82 3.17
C ARG A 136 -15.38 -24.22 4.14
N LYS A 137 -15.31 -23.55 5.29
CA LYS A 137 -14.32 -23.85 6.35
C LYS A 137 -15.04 -24.15 7.67
N VAL A 138 -14.64 -25.21 8.37
CA VAL A 138 -15.17 -25.51 9.71
C VAL A 138 -14.58 -24.53 10.72
N LEU A 139 -15.43 -23.84 11.47
CA LEU A 139 -15.05 -22.80 12.44
C LEU A 139 -14.78 -23.35 13.84
N ASN A 140 -15.47 -24.43 14.23
CA ASN A 140 -15.36 -24.97 15.59
C ASN A 140 -15.72 -26.45 15.66
N ASP A 141 -15.41 -27.06 16.82
CA ASP A 141 -15.69 -28.47 17.12
C ASP A 141 -17.20 -28.81 17.14
N TYR A 142 -18.07 -27.80 17.15
CA TYR A 142 -19.52 -27.96 17.06
C TYR A 142 -20.04 -28.01 15.62
N GLY A 143 -19.16 -27.98 14.61
CA GLY A 143 -19.50 -28.15 13.20
C GLY A 143 -20.12 -26.91 12.55
N ALA A 144 -19.96 -25.72 13.14
CA ALA A 144 -20.27 -24.47 12.44
C ALA A 144 -19.29 -24.25 11.28
N ALA A 145 -19.76 -23.67 10.17
CA ALA A 145 -18.93 -23.37 9.02
C ALA A 145 -18.98 -21.88 8.65
N SER A 146 -17.85 -21.34 8.18
CA SER A 146 -17.83 -20.07 7.44
C SER A 146 -17.83 -20.34 5.94
N PHE A 147 -18.39 -19.38 5.23
CA PHE A 147 -18.58 -19.38 3.79
C PHE A 147 -17.83 -18.22 3.20
N SER A 148 -17.12 -18.47 2.10
CA SER A 148 -16.54 -17.40 1.29
C SER A 148 -16.62 -17.70 -0.19
N ALA A 149 -16.78 -16.67 -0.99
CA ALA A 149 -16.77 -16.76 -2.44
C ALA A 149 -16.05 -15.55 -3.02
N ASP A 150 -15.32 -15.76 -4.12
CA ASP A 150 -14.64 -14.68 -4.83
C ASP A 150 -15.52 -14.19 -5.99
N LEU A 151 -15.83 -12.90 -6.00
CA LEU A 151 -16.63 -12.24 -7.02
C LEU A 151 -15.81 -11.85 -8.25
N TYR A 152 -14.49 -11.64 -8.11
CA TYR A 152 -13.68 -11.12 -9.23
C TYR A 152 -13.72 -12.02 -10.49
N PRO A 153 -13.68 -13.37 -10.38
CA PRO A 153 -13.81 -14.25 -11.55
C PRO A 153 -15.12 -14.08 -12.33
N ILE A 154 -16.20 -13.63 -11.68
CA ILE A 154 -17.51 -13.36 -12.32
C ILE A 154 -17.43 -12.11 -13.20
N LEU A 155 -16.53 -11.18 -12.87
CA LEU A 155 -16.35 -9.91 -13.58
C LEU A 155 -15.42 -10.03 -14.80
N LEU A 156 -14.68 -11.14 -14.95
CA LEU A 156 -13.78 -11.36 -16.09
C LEU A 156 -14.44 -11.21 -17.49
N PRO A 157 -15.70 -11.63 -17.71
CA PRO A 157 -16.39 -11.41 -18.99
C PRO A 157 -16.53 -9.92 -19.38
N LEU A 158 -16.44 -8.99 -18.42
CA LEU A 158 -16.46 -7.55 -18.68
C LEU A 158 -15.30 -7.08 -19.55
N SER A 159 -14.22 -7.87 -19.66
CA SER A 159 -13.12 -7.62 -20.60
C SER A 159 -13.57 -7.41 -22.05
N SER A 160 -14.72 -7.98 -22.43
CA SER A 160 -15.30 -7.88 -23.77
C SER A 160 -16.51 -6.94 -23.86
N SER A 161 -16.91 -6.31 -22.74
CA SER A 161 -18.07 -5.41 -22.73
C SER A 161 -17.73 -4.07 -23.35
N VAL A 162 -18.56 -3.63 -24.29
CA VAL A 162 -18.45 -2.29 -24.91
C VAL A 162 -18.71 -1.15 -23.91
N ASN A 163 -19.40 -1.43 -22.81
CA ASN A 163 -19.66 -0.44 -21.76
C ASN A 163 -18.52 -0.37 -20.74
N ASN A 164 -17.52 -1.26 -20.80
CA ASN A 164 -16.38 -1.26 -19.89
C ASN A 164 -15.33 -0.23 -20.34
N THR A 165 -15.61 1.05 -20.14
CA THR A 165 -14.62 2.12 -20.32
C THR A 165 -13.73 2.24 -19.07
N PRO A 166 -12.48 2.72 -19.19
CA PRO A 166 -11.63 2.97 -18.03
C PRO A 166 -12.30 3.87 -16.97
N ALA A 167 -13.02 4.91 -17.41
CA ALA A 167 -13.71 5.85 -16.54
C ALA A 167 -14.90 5.20 -15.82
N ALA A 168 -15.75 4.46 -16.53
CA ALA A 168 -16.88 3.75 -15.93
C ALA A 168 -16.41 2.67 -14.94
N TRP A 169 -15.35 1.94 -15.27
CA TRP A 169 -14.76 0.97 -14.34
C TRP A 169 -14.18 1.63 -13.10
N HIS A 170 -13.50 2.78 -13.22
CA HIS A 170 -12.93 3.48 -12.07
C HIS A 170 -14.00 3.81 -11.03
N LEU A 171 -15.16 4.31 -11.48
CA LEU A 171 -16.29 4.63 -10.60
C LEU A 171 -16.92 3.37 -9.97
N VAL A 172 -17.14 2.29 -10.74
CA VAL A 172 -17.64 1.03 -10.17
C VAL A 172 -16.63 0.41 -9.19
N ALA A 173 -15.34 0.46 -9.49
CA ALA A 173 -14.29 -0.02 -8.61
C ALA A 173 -14.26 0.75 -7.30
N ALA A 174 -14.49 2.07 -7.33
CA ALA A 174 -14.65 2.91 -6.15
C ALA A 174 -15.88 2.51 -5.31
N GLU A 175 -17.02 2.22 -5.93
CA GLU A 175 -18.20 1.69 -5.22
C GLU A 175 -17.88 0.35 -4.53
N LEU A 176 -17.32 -0.60 -5.27
CA LEU A 176 -16.94 -1.91 -4.72
C LEU A 176 -15.91 -1.79 -3.60
N TYR A 177 -14.93 -0.91 -3.75
CA TYR A 177 -13.92 -0.65 -2.74
C TYR A 177 -14.58 -0.12 -1.45
N CYS A 178 -15.41 0.92 -1.56
CA CYS A 178 -16.09 1.51 -0.41
C CYS A 178 -16.99 0.49 0.30
N LEU A 179 -17.73 -0.33 -0.46
CA LEU A 179 -18.62 -1.35 0.09
C LEU A 179 -17.86 -2.55 0.69
N ALA A 180 -16.62 -2.81 0.25
CA ALA A 180 -15.75 -3.84 0.80
C ALA A 180 -15.03 -3.42 2.09
N TYR A 181 -15.21 -2.17 2.52
CA TYR A 181 -14.57 -1.66 3.72
C TYR A 181 -15.39 -1.98 4.98
N ASP A 182 -14.70 -2.17 6.12
CA ASP A 182 -14.99 -2.99 7.33
C ASP A 182 -16.29 -2.70 8.13
N THR A 183 -17.36 -2.23 7.49
CA THR A 183 -18.63 -1.92 8.14
C THR A 183 -19.87 -2.18 7.29
N CYS A 184 -19.79 -2.29 5.96
CA CYS A 184 -20.99 -2.45 5.14
C CYS A 184 -21.46 -3.91 5.05
N ASN A 185 -22.67 -4.18 5.58
CA ASN A 185 -23.36 -5.44 5.33
C ASN A 185 -23.97 -5.41 3.92
N ILE A 186 -23.48 -6.26 3.03
CA ILE A 186 -23.91 -6.36 1.63
C ILE A 186 -25.16 -7.24 1.43
N GLU A 187 -25.77 -7.68 2.52
CA GLU A 187 -27.09 -8.34 2.55
C GLU A 187 -28.03 -7.65 3.55
N TYR A 188 -29.34 -7.73 3.28
CA TYR A 188 -30.35 -7.17 4.18
C TYR A 188 -30.50 -8.00 5.47
N SER A 189 -30.75 -7.31 6.59
CA SER A 189 -30.80 -7.94 7.93
C SER A 189 -32.00 -8.84 8.17
N ASP A 190 -33.03 -8.77 7.33
CA ASP A 190 -34.24 -9.60 7.36
C ASP A 190 -34.09 -10.90 6.56
N VAL A 191 -32.96 -11.08 5.85
CA VAL A 191 -32.60 -12.34 5.21
C VAL A 191 -32.04 -13.29 6.27
N CYS A 192 -32.95 -14.09 6.84
CA CYS A 192 -32.66 -14.99 7.94
C CYS A 192 -32.98 -16.43 7.57
N VAL A 193 -32.30 -17.38 8.22
CA VAL A 193 -32.71 -18.79 8.17
C VAL A 193 -33.28 -19.19 9.53
N SER A 194 -34.46 -19.81 9.48
CA SER A 194 -35.14 -20.32 10.67
C SER A 194 -34.60 -21.70 11.02
N PHE A 195 -34.04 -21.84 12.21
CA PHE A 195 -33.64 -23.13 12.75
C PHE A 195 -34.27 -23.37 14.13
N ARG A 196 -35.14 -24.39 14.22
CA ARG A 196 -35.86 -24.79 15.44
C ARG A 196 -36.57 -23.63 16.17
N GLY A 197 -37.13 -22.68 15.42
CA GLY A 197 -37.86 -21.53 15.96
C GLY A 197 -36.96 -20.37 16.43
N THR A 198 -35.66 -20.43 16.17
CA THR A 198 -34.72 -19.30 16.31
C THR A 198 -34.30 -18.83 14.93
N GLU A 199 -34.53 -17.55 14.63
CA GLU A 199 -34.04 -16.91 13.40
C GLU A 199 -32.57 -16.49 13.58
N SER A 200 -31.74 -16.84 12.60
CA SER A 200 -30.34 -16.42 12.54
C SER A 200 -30.14 -15.63 11.25
N CYS A 201 -29.72 -14.38 11.38
CA CYS A 201 -29.44 -13.45 10.28
C CYS A 201 -27.99 -12.97 10.41
N PRO A 202 -27.00 -13.86 10.17
CA PRO A 202 -25.61 -13.48 10.21
C PRO A 202 -25.33 -12.43 9.12
N PRO A 203 -24.48 -11.44 9.40
CA PRO A 203 -24.08 -10.47 8.39
C PRO A 203 -23.39 -11.18 7.22
N VAL A 204 -23.57 -10.61 6.04
CA VAL A 204 -22.74 -10.90 4.87
C VAL A 204 -21.92 -9.65 4.60
N GLU A 205 -20.62 -9.81 4.58
CA GLU A 205 -19.66 -8.74 4.41
C GLU A 205 -18.83 -8.99 3.15
N MET A 206 -18.31 -7.92 2.60
CA MET A 206 -17.41 -7.96 1.46
C MET A 206 -16.04 -7.48 1.92
N ASP A 207 -14.99 -8.13 1.43
CA ASP A 207 -13.60 -7.84 1.75
C ASP A 207 -12.78 -7.81 0.47
N LEU A 208 -12.01 -6.73 0.29
CA LEU A 208 -11.07 -6.61 -0.81
C LEU A 208 -9.75 -7.26 -0.40
N ALA A 209 -9.62 -8.57 -0.63
CA ALA A 209 -8.42 -9.32 -0.26
C ALA A 209 -7.20 -9.01 -1.15
N ARG A 210 -7.41 -8.55 -2.38
CA ARG A 210 -6.35 -8.07 -3.30
C ARG A 210 -6.96 -7.19 -4.39
N SER A 211 -6.40 -6.02 -4.64
CA SER A 211 -6.79 -5.14 -5.75
C SER A 211 -5.89 -5.28 -6.99
N SER A 212 -4.65 -5.74 -6.81
CA SER A 212 -3.63 -5.87 -7.85
C SER A 212 -3.67 -7.21 -8.62
N VAL A 213 -3.09 -7.21 -9.82
CA VAL A 213 -2.70 -8.43 -10.53
C VAL A 213 -1.23 -8.71 -10.21
N ASN A 214 -0.94 -9.86 -9.61
CA ASN A 214 0.43 -10.25 -9.30
C ASN A 214 0.92 -11.25 -10.36
N VAL A 215 2.12 -11.02 -10.89
CA VAL A 215 2.71 -11.87 -11.94
C VAL A 215 4.06 -12.37 -11.47
N ARG A 216 4.25 -13.69 -11.49
CA ARG A 216 5.58 -14.29 -11.38
C ARG A 216 6.04 -14.69 -12.77
N LEU A 217 7.10 -14.04 -13.26
CA LEU A 217 7.66 -14.21 -14.59
C LEU A 217 8.96 -15.02 -14.47
N LEU A 218 9.02 -16.21 -15.09
CA LEU A 218 10.26 -17.00 -15.20
C LEU A 218 10.91 -16.77 -16.56
N THR A 219 12.17 -16.32 -16.57
CA THR A 219 12.89 -15.90 -17.78
C THR A 219 14.32 -16.47 -17.82
N TYR A 220 14.91 -16.52 -19.01
CA TYR A 220 16.31 -16.82 -19.28
C TYR A 220 17.01 -15.59 -19.88
N ALA A 221 18.33 -15.68 -20.04
CA ALA A 221 19.17 -14.56 -20.47
C ALA A 221 18.88 -14.05 -21.89
N ASP A 222 18.28 -14.87 -22.74
CA ASP A 222 17.92 -14.53 -24.12
C ASP A 222 16.41 -14.54 -24.37
N THR A 223 15.58 -14.72 -23.33
CA THR A 223 14.12 -14.80 -23.50
C THR A 223 13.54 -13.45 -23.94
N GLU A 224 12.82 -13.47 -25.05
CA GLU A 224 12.07 -12.31 -25.55
C GLU A 224 10.62 -12.35 -25.03
N TRP A 225 10.10 -11.21 -24.61
CA TRP A 225 8.76 -11.09 -24.03
C TRP A 225 7.87 -10.15 -24.83
N ASN A 226 6.65 -10.59 -25.10
CA ASN A 226 5.55 -9.73 -25.51
C ASN A 226 4.55 -9.59 -24.36
N LEU A 227 4.32 -8.37 -23.92
CA LEU A 227 3.27 -7.98 -23.00
C LEU A 227 2.14 -7.33 -23.80
N THR A 228 0.90 -7.75 -23.58
CA THR A 228 -0.28 -7.03 -24.09
C THR A 228 -1.18 -6.62 -22.93
N ALA A 229 -1.46 -5.32 -22.84
CA ALA A 229 -2.35 -4.73 -21.85
C ALA A 229 -3.25 -3.70 -22.53
N ASN A 230 -4.58 -3.81 -22.32
CA ASN A 230 -5.58 -2.93 -22.94
C ASN A 230 -5.46 -2.81 -24.48
N GLY A 231 -5.08 -3.89 -25.16
CA GLY A 231 -4.88 -3.91 -26.62
C GLY A 231 -3.56 -3.31 -27.11
N ASN A 232 -2.76 -2.68 -26.24
CA ASN A 232 -1.42 -2.20 -26.54
C ASN A 232 -0.41 -3.32 -26.34
N ALA A 233 0.55 -3.45 -27.26
CA ALA A 233 1.59 -4.47 -27.21
C ALA A 233 2.96 -3.82 -26.93
N TYR A 234 3.66 -4.37 -25.96
CA TYR A 234 5.00 -3.97 -25.54
C TYR A 234 5.92 -5.16 -25.74
N SER A 235 7.04 -4.94 -26.43
CA SER A 235 8.02 -5.98 -26.69
C SER A 235 9.31 -5.70 -25.95
N TYR A 236 9.85 -6.75 -25.33
CA TYR A 236 11.16 -6.78 -24.74
C TYR A 236 12.04 -7.74 -25.54
N THR A 237 13.17 -7.24 -26.00
CA THR A 237 14.20 -8.03 -26.65
C THR A 237 15.52 -7.79 -25.89
N PRO A 238 16.16 -8.84 -25.37
CA PRO A 238 17.47 -8.72 -24.74
C PRO A 238 18.51 -8.30 -25.80
N ASP A 239 19.49 -7.47 -25.43
CA ASP A 239 20.55 -7.14 -26.38
C ASP A 239 21.50 -8.33 -26.55
N ASP A 240 21.81 -8.66 -27.80
CA ASP A 240 22.78 -9.67 -28.18
C ASP A 240 24.16 -9.36 -27.57
N THR A 241 24.55 -10.08 -26.50
CA THR A 241 25.84 -10.80 -26.32
C THR A 241 26.15 -11.14 -24.86
N GLY A 242 25.94 -12.40 -24.46
CA GLY A 242 26.72 -13.06 -23.41
C GLY A 242 26.66 -12.51 -21.98
N LEU A 243 25.63 -11.71 -21.65
CA LEU A 243 25.40 -11.21 -20.29
C LEU A 243 24.98 -12.35 -19.35
N GLU A 244 25.41 -12.28 -18.09
CA GLU A 244 24.96 -13.19 -17.05
C GLU A 244 23.47 -12.93 -16.74
N ILE A 245 22.74 -13.98 -16.36
CA ILE A 245 21.31 -13.90 -16.05
C ILE A 245 20.97 -12.82 -15.01
N GLY A 246 21.90 -12.51 -14.11
CA GLY A 246 21.74 -11.45 -13.11
C GLY A 246 21.60 -10.06 -13.72
N ASP A 247 22.46 -9.73 -14.69
CA ASP A 247 22.42 -8.44 -15.37
C ASP A 247 21.17 -8.33 -16.24
N GLU A 248 20.82 -9.41 -16.94
CA GLU A 248 19.64 -9.44 -17.79
C GLU A 248 18.33 -9.32 -16.99
N ALA A 249 18.25 -9.97 -15.83
CA ALA A 249 17.09 -9.84 -14.95
C ALA A 249 16.92 -8.40 -14.42
N GLN A 250 18.03 -7.70 -14.13
CA GLN A 250 17.99 -6.28 -13.76
C GLN A 250 17.51 -5.40 -14.91
N ARG A 251 17.96 -5.67 -16.14
CA ARG A 251 17.53 -4.94 -17.34
C ARG A 251 16.05 -5.14 -17.64
N LEU A 252 15.56 -6.38 -17.55
CA LEU A 252 14.14 -6.67 -17.69
C LEU A 252 13.33 -5.97 -16.59
N GLY A 253 13.83 -5.95 -15.35
CA GLY A 253 13.23 -5.18 -14.26
C GLY A 253 13.19 -3.67 -14.54
N ALA A 254 14.26 -3.11 -15.10
CA ALA A 254 14.31 -1.70 -15.50
C ALA A 254 13.36 -1.40 -16.66
N TRP A 255 13.20 -2.32 -17.62
CA TRP A 255 12.22 -2.21 -18.69
C TRP A 255 10.79 -2.13 -18.14
N PHE A 256 10.41 -2.99 -17.19
CA PHE A 256 9.10 -2.90 -16.55
C PHE A 256 8.88 -1.57 -15.81
N LYS A 257 9.91 -1.03 -15.15
CA LYS A 257 9.81 0.29 -14.50
C LYS A 257 9.63 1.41 -15.52
N ALA A 258 10.34 1.35 -16.64
CA ALA A 258 10.24 2.34 -17.72
C ALA A 258 8.85 2.33 -18.40
N LEU A 259 8.08 1.24 -18.30
CA LEU A 259 6.69 1.22 -18.79
C LEU A 259 5.79 2.20 -18.02
N ASN A 260 6.09 2.57 -16.77
CA ASN A 260 5.30 3.55 -16.04
C ASN A 260 5.45 4.98 -16.61
N ASP A 261 6.53 5.25 -17.35
CA ASP A 261 6.74 6.52 -18.04
C ASP A 261 6.05 6.55 -19.42
N ASP A 262 5.49 5.43 -19.88
CA ASP A 262 4.76 5.34 -21.16
C ASP A 262 3.29 5.74 -20.98
N GLU A 263 2.87 6.80 -21.67
CA GLU A 263 1.50 7.32 -21.63
C GLU A 263 0.43 6.29 -22.08
N PHE A 264 0.83 5.27 -22.85
CA PHE A 264 -0.07 4.21 -23.30
C PHE A 264 -0.19 3.05 -22.31
N MET A 265 0.65 3.00 -21.26
CA MET A 265 0.57 1.98 -20.22
C MET A 265 -0.55 2.34 -19.24
N PRO A 266 -1.65 1.57 -19.19
CA PRO A 266 -2.84 1.98 -18.44
C PRO A 266 -2.78 1.55 -16.96
N LEU A 267 -1.67 0.97 -16.52
CA LEU A 267 -1.50 0.37 -15.19
C LEU A 267 -0.16 0.79 -14.60
N GLU A 268 -0.14 0.97 -13.29
CA GLU A 268 1.10 1.15 -12.53
C GLU A 268 1.78 -0.21 -12.33
N VAL A 269 3.07 -0.31 -12.68
CA VAL A 269 3.87 -1.53 -12.59
C VAL A 269 4.93 -1.42 -11.49
N GLN A 270 4.92 -2.37 -10.56
CA GLN A 270 5.98 -2.51 -9.57
C GLN A 270 6.76 -3.81 -9.78
N VAL A 271 8.08 -3.69 -9.79
CA VAL A 271 8.99 -4.84 -9.67
C VAL A 271 9.29 -5.05 -8.18
N LEU A 272 8.69 -6.09 -7.59
CA LEU A 272 8.78 -6.35 -6.15
C LEU A 272 10.07 -7.09 -5.78
N GLN A 273 10.43 -8.10 -6.58
CA GLN A 273 11.56 -8.96 -6.31
C GLN A 273 12.12 -9.53 -7.61
N THR A 274 13.43 -9.75 -7.62
CA THR A 274 14.14 -10.44 -8.69
C THR A 274 15.01 -11.52 -8.05
N GLU A 275 14.74 -12.79 -8.39
CA GLU A 275 15.47 -13.95 -7.92
C GLU A 275 16.25 -14.53 -9.10
N THR A 276 17.57 -14.60 -9.00
CA THR A 276 18.42 -15.16 -10.05
C THR A 276 19.04 -16.47 -9.56
N ASP A 277 19.01 -17.50 -10.39
CA ASP A 277 19.61 -18.79 -10.12
C ASP A 277 20.66 -19.09 -11.19
N SER A 278 21.93 -19.06 -10.79
CA SER A 278 23.07 -19.34 -11.66
C SER A 278 23.14 -20.81 -12.08
N ASP A 279 22.67 -21.73 -11.24
CA ASP A 279 22.76 -23.17 -11.51
C ASP A 279 21.82 -23.56 -12.66
N THR A 280 20.64 -22.93 -12.72
CA THR A 280 19.66 -23.11 -13.79
C THR A 280 19.72 -22.03 -14.86
N SER A 281 20.63 -21.05 -14.71
CA SER A 281 20.75 -19.86 -15.58
C SER A 281 19.40 -19.15 -15.83
N SER A 282 18.56 -19.08 -14.80
CA SER A 282 17.21 -18.53 -14.87
C SER A 282 16.98 -17.40 -13.87
N ALA A 283 15.97 -16.57 -14.13
CA ALA A 283 15.51 -15.57 -13.19
C ALA A 283 14.00 -15.59 -13.05
N ALA A 284 13.52 -15.36 -11.83
CA ALA A 284 12.12 -15.14 -11.51
C ALA A 284 11.90 -13.70 -11.06
N LEU A 285 11.06 -12.96 -11.79
CA LEU A 285 10.62 -11.62 -11.42
C LEU A 285 9.22 -11.68 -10.82
N SER A 286 9.05 -11.10 -9.64
CA SER A 286 7.75 -10.89 -9.01
C SER A 286 7.30 -9.47 -9.31
N LEU A 287 6.23 -9.34 -10.08
CA LEU A 287 5.66 -8.08 -10.55
C LEU A 287 4.27 -7.88 -9.93
N ARG A 288 3.89 -6.62 -9.73
CA ARG A 288 2.56 -6.20 -9.31
C ARG A 288 2.06 -5.14 -10.27
N PHE A 289 0.89 -5.38 -10.86
CA PHE A 289 0.17 -4.44 -11.70
C PHE A 289 -1.03 -3.91 -10.92
N LEU A 290 -1.14 -2.59 -10.84
CA LEU A 290 -2.17 -1.88 -10.08
C LEU A 290 -3.07 -1.12 -11.03
N GLY A 291 -4.35 -0.95 -10.63
CA GLY A 291 -5.30 -0.14 -11.39
C GLY A 291 -4.97 1.36 -11.30
N ALA A 292 -5.87 2.20 -11.78
CA ALA A 292 -5.69 3.65 -11.71
C ALA A 292 -5.63 4.12 -10.24
N TYR A 293 -4.69 5.04 -9.96
CA TYR A 293 -4.66 5.77 -8.71
C TYR A 293 -5.87 6.71 -8.62
N SER A 294 -6.48 6.79 -7.44
CA SER A 294 -7.55 7.74 -7.16
C SER A 294 -7.11 8.73 -6.10
N ASP A 295 -7.03 10.01 -6.47
CA ASP A 295 -6.76 11.12 -5.54
C ASP A 295 -7.84 11.25 -4.46
N GLY A 296 -9.08 10.83 -4.77
CA GLY A 296 -10.18 10.84 -3.81
C GLY A 296 -9.95 9.83 -2.69
N PHE A 297 -9.52 8.62 -3.03
CA PHE A 297 -9.31 7.53 -2.05
C PHE A 297 -7.89 7.44 -1.53
N TYR A 298 -6.94 8.14 -2.15
CA TYR A 298 -5.50 8.01 -1.89
C TYR A 298 -5.00 6.56 -2.05
N GLN A 299 -5.55 5.84 -3.03
CA GLN A 299 -5.31 4.41 -3.25
C GLN A 299 -5.40 4.03 -4.73
N TYR A 300 -4.76 2.92 -5.07
CA TYR A 300 -4.84 2.26 -6.37
C TYR A 300 -6.09 1.36 -6.42
N MET A 301 -6.96 1.63 -7.38
CA MET A 301 -8.23 0.93 -7.53
C MET A 301 -8.04 -0.50 -8.05
N LEU A 302 -9.08 -1.31 -7.89
CA LEU A 302 -9.16 -2.67 -8.43
C LEU A 302 -8.86 -2.68 -9.93
N VAL A 303 -7.96 -3.58 -10.38
CA VAL A 303 -7.58 -3.67 -11.80
C VAL A 303 -8.79 -4.02 -12.67
N ASN A 304 -8.97 -3.24 -13.76
CA ASN A 304 -10.03 -3.49 -14.74
C ASN A 304 -9.83 -4.86 -15.42
N PRO A 305 -10.85 -5.72 -15.49
CA PRO A 305 -10.78 -6.99 -16.21
C PRO A 305 -10.30 -6.89 -17.66
N ALA A 306 -10.56 -5.78 -18.35
CA ALA A 306 -10.09 -5.53 -19.72
C ALA A 306 -8.59 -5.18 -19.81
N MET A 307 -7.98 -4.80 -18.69
CA MET A 307 -6.58 -4.35 -18.61
C MET A 307 -5.65 -5.42 -18.05
N ILE A 308 -6.15 -6.58 -17.65
CA ILE A 308 -5.31 -7.67 -17.10
C ILE A 308 -4.20 -7.98 -18.12
N PRO A 309 -2.92 -7.84 -17.72
CA PRO A 309 -1.81 -8.03 -18.63
C PRO A 309 -1.72 -9.49 -19.07
N SER A 310 -1.47 -9.69 -20.36
CA SER A 310 -1.17 -11.00 -20.94
C SER A 310 0.29 -11.03 -21.40
N PHE A 311 0.93 -12.18 -21.20
CA PHE A 311 2.34 -12.35 -21.50
C PHE A 311 2.50 -13.52 -22.45
N ALA A 312 3.37 -13.35 -23.44
CA ALA A 312 3.77 -14.40 -24.35
C ALA A 312 5.28 -14.36 -24.53
N VAL A 313 5.90 -15.53 -24.51
CA VAL A 313 7.30 -15.67 -24.93
C VAL A 313 7.35 -15.52 -26.44
N ALA A 314 8.10 -14.54 -26.93
CA ALA A 314 8.18 -14.19 -28.34
C ALA A 314 9.32 -14.93 -29.06
N GLY A 315 10.38 -15.27 -28.33
CA GLY A 315 11.64 -15.80 -28.86
C GLY A 315 12.64 -16.14 -27.76
N GLY A 316 13.85 -16.54 -28.17
CA GLY A 316 14.92 -16.97 -27.26
C GLY A 316 14.70 -18.33 -26.61
N THR A 317 15.33 -18.56 -25.46
CA THR A 317 15.14 -19.78 -24.67
C THR A 317 13.77 -19.79 -24.02
N THR A 318 12.98 -20.82 -24.35
CA THR A 318 11.60 -21.00 -23.86
C THR A 318 11.44 -22.15 -22.87
N ASP A 319 12.46 -23.00 -22.73
CA ASP A 319 12.46 -24.15 -21.83
C ASP A 319 13.90 -24.47 -21.41
N GLY A 320 14.13 -24.61 -20.11
CA GLY A 320 15.44 -24.89 -19.53
C GLY A 320 15.33 -25.66 -18.21
N ASP A 321 16.42 -25.77 -17.46
CA ASP A 321 16.47 -26.64 -16.27
C ASP A 321 15.52 -26.22 -15.14
N ALA A 322 15.16 -24.93 -15.07
CA ALA A 322 14.15 -24.39 -14.14
C ALA A 322 12.70 -24.59 -14.60
N GLY A 323 12.47 -25.10 -15.82
CA GLY A 323 11.16 -25.29 -16.46
C GLY A 323 10.89 -24.33 -17.63
N PRO A 324 9.66 -24.31 -18.15
CA PRO A 324 9.32 -23.44 -19.28
C PRO A 324 9.30 -21.97 -18.86
N ALA A 325 9.90 -21.11 -19.67
CA ALA A 325 9.74 -19.67 -19.54
C ALA A 325 8.25 -19.33 -19.63
N GLY A 326 7.74 -18.57 -18.67
CA GLY A 326 6.30 -18.41 -18.53
C GLY A 326 5.90 -17.46 -17.42
N THR A 327 4.60 -17.27 -17.30
CA THR A 327 4.00 -16.46 -16.23
C THR A 327 3.04 -17.27 -15.40
N ASN A 328 3.04 -16.97 -14.11
CA ASN A 328 1.95 -17.32 -13.22
C ASN A 328 1.24 -16.04 -12.79
N ILE A 329 0.00 -15.86 -13.26
CA ILE A 329 -0.81 -14.67 -13.01
C ILE A 329 -1.79 -14.98 -11.88
N THR A 330 -1.73 -14.17 -10.83
CA THR A 330 -2.69 -14.21 -9.74
C THR A 330 -3.59 -12.99 -9.82
N LEU A 331 -4.89 -13.24 -10.00
CA LEU A 331 -5.90 -12.19 -10.17
C LEU A 331 -6.18 -11.43 -8.86
N PRO A 332 -6.78 -10.23 -8.97
CA PRO A 332 -7.45 -9.57 -7.85
C PRO A 332 -8.52 -10.46 -7.23
N ARG A 333 -8.89 -10.13 -5.99
CA ARG A 333 -9.73 -10.98 -5.15
C ARG A 333 -10.69 -10.14 -4.33
N LEU A 334 -11.98 -10.25 -4.64
CA LEU A 334 -13.07 -9.57 -3.96
C LEU A 334 -13.97 -10.62 -3.30
N VAL A 335 -13.83 -10.78 -1.99
CA VAL A 335 -14.41 -11.90 -1.26
C VAL A 335 -15.69 -11.47 -0.59
N VAL A 336 -16.78 -12.18 -0.83
CA VAL A 336 -17.95 -12.11 0.04
C VAL A 336 -17.87 -13.23 1.06
N TYR A 337 -18.15 -12.91 2.32
CA TYR A 337 -18.05 -13.87 3.41
C TYR A 337 -19.22 -13.76 4.36
N SER A 338 -19.59 -14.90 4.94
CA SER A 338 -20.59 -14.97 6.00
C SER A 338 -20.34 -16.15 6.92
N ASP A 339 -20.63 -15.94 8.19
CA ASP A 339 -20.63 -17.01 9.18
C ASP A 339 -21.96 -17.72 9.15
N ARG A 340 -21.93 -19.05 8.98
CA ARG A 340 -23.08 -19.98 9.10
C ARG A 340 -24.09 -19.96 7.95
N LEU A 341 -24.09 -18.97 7.06
CA LEU A 341 -24.93 -18.96 5.86
C LEU A 341 -24.14 -18.82 4.58
N LYS A 342 -24.66 -19.41 3.49
CA LYS A 342 -24.15 -19.14 2.15
C LYS A 342 -24.38 -17.64 1.87
N PRO A 343 -23.33 -16.89 1.47
CA PRO A 343 -23.46 -15.47 1.22
C PRO A 343 -24.47 -15.22 0.10
N GLN A 344 -25.44 -14.36 0.39
CA GLN A 344 -26.27 -13.66 -0.59
C GLN A 344 -25.80 -12.21 -0.63
N TYR A 345 -26.13 -11.49 -1.70
CA TYR A 345 -25.69 -10.11 -1.92
C TYR A 345 -26.77 -9.28 -2.63
N SER A 346 -28.05 -9.50 -2.28
CA SER A 346 -29.17 -8.74 -2.87
C SER A 346 -29.00 -7.24 -2.68
N LYS A 347 -28.60 -6.84 -1.47
CA LYS A 347 -28.38 -5.44 -1.14
C LYS A 347 -27.23 -4.81 -1.93
N LEU A 348 -26.15 -5.55 -2.22
CA LEU A 348 -25.10 -5.09 -3.13
C LEU A 348 -25.67 -4.76 -4.52
N ILE A 349 -26.51 -5.63 -5.06
CA ILE A 349 -27.14 -5.41 -6.38
C ILE A 349 -28.02 -4.15 -6.34
N ASP A 350 -28.85 -3.99 -5.31
CA ASP A 350 -29.73 -2.83 -5.16
C ASP A 350 -28.93 -1.53 -4.98
N LEU A 351 -27.80 -1.58 -4.26
CA LEU A 351 -26.89 -0.44 -4.09
C LEU A 351 -26.22 -0.03 -5.40
N LEU A 352 -25.75 -0.98 -6.20
CA LEU A 352 -25.16 -0.69 -7.52
C LEU A 352 -26.20 -0.19 -8.53
N ASP A 353 -27.46 -0.62 -8.41
CA ASP A 353 -28.54 -0.19 -9.31
C ASP A 353 -29.04 1.22 -8.97
N ALA A 354 -29.33 1.48 -7.70
CA ALA A 354 -30.09 2.64 -7.26
C ALA A 354 -29.28 3.65 -6.42
N GLY A 355 -28.09 3.28 -5.95
CA GLY A 355 -27.31 4.08 -5.00
C GLY A 355 -28.02 4.29 -3.67
N ILE A 356 -27.64 5.35 -2.95
CA ILE A 356 -28.26 5.77 -1.69
C ILE A 356 -28.64 7.25 -1.82
N ALA A 357 -29.86 7.62 -1.41
CA ALA A 357 -30.24 9.02 -1.32
C ALA A 357 -29.35 9.74 -0.29
N ASN A 358 -28.64 10.78 -0.72
CA ASN A 358 -27.85 11.62 0.18
C ASN A 358 -28.78 12.33 1.17
N ASP A 359 -28.75 11.95 2.46
CA ASP A 359 -29.57 12.54 3.52
C ASP A 359 -29.14 13.98 3.92
N GLY A 360 -28.41 14.69 3.05
CA GLY A 360 -27.88 16.02 3.31
C GLY A 360 -26.72 16.08 4.30
N THR A 361 -26.27 14.93 4.83
CA THR A 361 -24.98 14.81 5.51
C THR A 361 -23.92 14.45 4.47
N THR A 362 -23.58 15.40 3.60
CA THR A 362 -22.36 15.30 2.81
C THR A 362 -21.18 15.13 3.78
N PRO A 363 -20.46 13.99 3.80
CA PRO A 363 -19.05 14.09 4.11
C PRO A 363 -18.48 15.01 3.03
N SER A 364 -17.78 16.06 3.43
CA SER A 364 -17.12 16.93 2.45
C SER A 364 -16.22 16.06 1.57
N SER A 365 -16.59 15.86 0.30
CA SER A 365 -15.78 15.14 -0.70
C SER A 365 -14.50 15.91 -1.03
N THR A 366 -14.37 17.11 -0.50
CA THR A 366 -13.11 17.83 -0.41
C THR A 366 -12.60 17.66 1.02
N PRO A 367 -11.55 16.87 1.29
CA PRO A 367 -10.76 17.13 2.49
C PRO A 367 -10.37 18.60 2.38
N THR A 368 -10.81 19.44 3.31
CA THR A 368 -10.38 20.84 3.34
C THR A 368 -8.85 20.79 3.40
N PRO A 369 -8.14 21.23 2.35
CA PRO A 369 -6.69 21.04 2.25
C PRO A 369 -5.94 21.98 3.20
N THR A 370 -6.66 22.76 3.99
CA THR A 370 -6.09 23.66 4.97
C THR A 370 -6.11 22.95 6.32
N PRO A 371 -4.98 22.44 6.82
CA PRO A 371 -4.88 22.05 8.22
C PRO A 371 -5.20 23.28 9.07
N THR A 372 -6.37 23.29 9.69
CA THR A 372 -6.71 24.35 10.63
C THR A 372 -6.09 24.00 11.98
N SER A 373 -5.13 24.81 12.43
CA SER A 373 -4.68 24.80 13.82
C SER A 373 -5.85 25.26 14.69
N ALA A 374 -6.46 24.30 15.39
CA ALA A 374 -7.28 24.60 16.54
C ALA A 374 -6.42 24.23 17.73
N SER A 375 -5.69 25.19 18.30
CA SER A 375 -4.77 25.00 19.45
C SER A 375 -5.34 23.94 20.41
N ARG A 376 -4.75 22.74 20.37
CA ARG A 376 -5.21 21.57 21.11
C ARG A 376 -4.09 21.05 21.99
N THR A 377 -4.42 20.78 23.25
CA THR A 377 -3.47 20.19 24.19
C THR A 377 -3.11 18.77 23.81
N ILE A 378 -1.80 18.55 23.62
CA ILE A 378 -1.23 17.24 23.31
C ILE A 378 -1.21 16.39 24.59
N SER A 379 -1.77 15.19 24.53
CA SER A 379 -1.82 14.26 25.66
C SER A 379 -0.43 14.01 26.25
N ALA A 380 -0.32 13.90 27.57
CA ALA A 380 0.93 13.52 28.25
C ALA A 380 1.40 12.09 27.89
N ASN A 381 0.49 11.26 27.36
CA ASN A 381 0.78 9.90 26.91
C ASN A 381 1.09 9.82 25.41
N ASP A 382 1.18 10.95 24.74
CA ASP A 382 1.44 11.00 23.31
C ASP A 382 2.87 10.52 22.97
N PRO A 383 3.05 9.57 22.04
CA PRO A 383 4.37 9.03 21.72
C PRO A 383 5.37 10.07 21.21
N CYS A 384 4.91 11.04 20.41
CA CYS A 384 5.76 12.13 19.94
C CYS A 384 6.23 12.98 21.13
N ARG A 385 5.30 13.35 22.00
CA ARG A 385 5.59 14.14 23.20
C ARG A 385 6.59 13.43 24.11
N GLN A 386 6.32 12.18 24.51
CA GLN A 386 7.13 11.48 25.50
C GLN A 386 8.58 11.26 25.07
N ARG A 387 8.82 11.11 23.77
CA ARG A 387 10.13 10.74 23.24
C ARG A 387 10.91 11.91 22.63
N CYS A 388 10.23 12.96 22.17
CA CYS A 388 10.87 14.17 21.65
C CYS A 388 10.83 15.37 22.59
N GLN A 389 10.31 15.23 23.81
CA GLN A 389 10.17 16.34 24.76
C GLN A 389 11.44 17.17 24.93
N ASP A 390 12.60 16.53 25.06
CA ASP A 390 13.87 17.22 25.27
C ASP A 390 14.26 18.07 24.07
N PHE A 391 14.06 17.57 22.84
CA PHE A 391 14.35 18.30 21.60
C PHE A 391 13.37 19.45 21.37
N ILE A 392 12.07 19.20 21.58
CA ILE A 392 11.02 20.23 21.46
C ILE A 392 11.28 21.35 22.48
N THR A 393 11.59 21.00 23.72
CA THR A 393 11.90 21.99 24.77
C THR A 393 13.18 22.75 24.46
N SER A 394 14.21 22.07 23.95
CA SER A 394 15.47 22.70 23.58
C SER A 394 15.31 23.74 22.46
N CYS A 395 14.48 23.48 21.44
CA CYS A 395 14.21 24.46 20.39
C CYS A 395 13.32 25.59 20.91
N ARG A 396 12.25 25.28 21.65
CA ARG A 396 11.32 26.28 22.21
C ARG A 396 12.02 27.29 23.13
N ASP A 397 12.94 26.82 23.95
CA ASP A 397 13.65 27.66 24.92
C ASP A 397 14.78 28.50 24.25
N ASP A 398 15.14 28.20 23.00
CA ASP A 398 16.03 29.01 22.16
C ASP A 398 15.22 30.01 21.32
N ALA A 399 15.44 31.31 21.54
CA ALA A 399 14.64 32.36 20.91
C ALA A 399 14.74 32.40 19.38
N ASP A 400 15.90 32.03 18.83
CA ASP A 400 16.12 32.00 17.38
C ASP A 400 15.48 30.75 16.76
N CYS A 401 15.52 29.62 17.47
CA CYS A 401 14.86 28.38 17.04
C CYS A 401 13.33 28.49 17.10
N LEU A 402 12.78 29.06 18.18
CA LEU A 402 11.35 29.32 18.30
C LEU A 402 10.83 30.24 17.18
N ALA A 403 11.58 31.28 16.82
CA ALA A 403 11.24 32.14 15.68
C ALA A 403 11.21 31.36 14.35
N PHE A 404 12.09 30.37 14.20
CA PHE A 404 12.12 29.47 13.06
C PHE A 404 10.89 28.56 13.02
N GLN A 405 10.52 27.95 14.15
CA GLN A 405 9.34 27.07 14.25
C GLN A 405 8.05 27.81 13.87
N ILE A 406 7.84 29.02 14.41
CA ILE A 406 6.66 29.84 14.09
C ILE A 406 6.63 30.20 12.60
N SER A 407 7.78 30.54 12.01
CA SER A 407 7.87 30.84 10.58
C SER A 407 7.59 29.61 9.72
N LEU A 408 8.11 28.45 10.12
CA LEU A 408 7.86 27.16 9.48
C LEU A 408 6.39 26.76 9.56
N ALA A 409 5.76 26.88 10.73
CA ALA A 409 4.34 26.59 10.93
C ALA A 409 3.47 27.48 10.03
N SER A 410 3.78 28.79 9.96
CA SER A 410 3.08 29.72 9.08
C SER A 410 3.22 29.36 7.59
N LEU A 411 4.41 28.95 7.16
CA LEU A 411 4.66 28.54 5.78
C LEU A 411 3.99 27.20 5.44
N LEU A 412 4.03 26.22 6.34
CA LEU A 412 3.34 24.93 6.19
C LEU A 412 1.81 25.09 6.13
N GLY A 413 1.26 26.08 6.85
CA GLY A 413 -0.18 26.39 6.81
C GLY A 413 -0.64 27.16 5.57
N SER A 414 0.28 27.76 4.80
CA SER A 414 -0.04 28.63 3.66
C SER A 414 0.50 28.15 2.31
N THR A 415 1.46 27.22 2.30
CA THR A 415 2.12 26.73 1.08
C THR A 415 1.47 25.44 0.60
N ALA A 416 1.12 25.37 -0.68
CA ALA A 416 0.75 24.11 -1.31
C ALA A 416 2.00 23.25 -1.49
N MET A 417 2.06 22.10 -0.80
CA MET A 417 3.15 21.14 -0.93
C MET A 417 2.94 20.19 -2.10
N ASN A 418 4.04 19.72 -2.67
CA ASN A 418 3.99 18.69 -3.71
C ASN A 418 3.56 17.37 -3.07
N VAL A 419 2.59 16.72 -3.72
CA VAL A 419 2.09 15.40 -3.33
C VAL A 419 2.75 14.36 -4.23
N SER A 420 3.26 13.29 -3.64
CA SER A 420 3.61 12.06 -4.36
C SER A 420 2.84 10.88 -3.77
N ALA A 421 2.58 9.88 -4.59
CA ALA A 421 1.89 8.66 -4.18
C ALA A 421 2.60 7.45 -4.77
N GLU A 422 2.97 6.52 -3.91
CA GLU A 422 3.66 5.30 -4.30
C GLU A 422 2.88 4.08 -3.81
N PRO A 423 2.78 2.99 -4.60
CA PRO A 423 2.05 1.83 -4.13
C PRO A 423 2.79 1.09 -3.01
N GLN A 424 2.05 0.70 -1.97
CA GLN A 424 2.60 0.08 -0.77
C GLN A 424 2.34 -1.43 -0.71
N ASN A 425 1.13 -1.87 -1.10
CA ASN A 425 0.71 -3.26 -0.90
C ASN A 425 -0.27 -3.78 -1.96
N ASP A 426 -0.59 -5.07 -1.86
CA ASP A 426 -1.51 -5.81 -2.74
C ASP A 426 -2.98 -5.35 -2.65
N TYR A 427 -3.34 -4.62 -1.60
CA TYR A 427 -4.69 -4.06 -1.41
C TYR A 427 -4.88 -2.74 -2.18
N GLY A 428 -3.81 -2.22 -2.78
CA GLY A 428 -3.82 -0.95 -3.49
C GLY A 428 -3.59 0.25 -2.58
N ALA A 429 -3.22 0.04 -1.31
CA ALA A 429 -2.89 1.17 -0.44
C ALA A 429 -1.68 1.92 -1.02
N ALA A 430 -1.78 3.25 -1.10
CA ALA A 430 -0.68 4.09 -1.49
C ALA A 430 -0.05 4.74 -0.27
N ARG A 431 1.27 4.81 -0.25
CA ARG A 431 2.05 5.71 0.58
C ARG A 431 1.93 7.09 -0.06
N VAL A 432 1.26 8.01 0.62
CA VAL A 432 1.09 9.39 0.16
C VAL A 432 2.03 10.28 0.94
N ALA A 433 2.84 11.05 0.23
CA ALA A 433 3.88 11.89 0.80
C ALA A 433 3.66 13.36 0.42
N LEU A 434 3.77 14.26 1.42
CA LEU A 434 3.84 15.70 1.23
C LEU A 434 5.26 16.17 1.45
N SER A 435 5.94 16.57 0.37
CA SER A 435 7.31 17.05 0.47
C SER A 435 7.38 18.38 1.21
N MET A 436 8.07 18.36 2.35
CA MET A 436 8.38 19.56 3.13
C MET A 436 9.69 20.21 2.68
N SER A 437 10.42 19.59 1.74
CA SER A 437 11.76 20.02 1.36
C SER A 437 11.83 21.42 0.79
N SER A 438 10.90 21.76 -0.10
CA SER A 438 10.77 23.12 -0.61
C SER A 438 10.41 24.12 0.48
N VAL A 439 9.56 23.72 1.44
CA VAL A 439 9.11 24.59 2.53
C VAL A 439 10.26 24.91 3.47
N LEU A 440 10.97 23.92 4.03
CA LEU A 440 12.06 24.26 4.96
C LEU A 440 13.23 24.96 4.25
N ASN A 441 13.45 24.71 2.95
CA ASN A 441 14.41 25.48 2.17
C ASN A 441 14.00 26.96 1.99
N SER A 442 12.69 27.26 2.03
CA SER A 442 12.14 28.62 1.90
C SER A 442 12.01 29.40 3.22
N VAL A 443 12.01 28.70 4.37
CA VAL A 443 11.79 29.30 5.70
C VAL A 443 12.93 30.24 6.13
N VAL A 444 14.06 30.26 5.43
CA VAL A 444 15.27 31.01 5.83
C VAL A 444 14.96 32.50 6.07
N PRO A 445 14.97 32.95 7.34
CA PRO A 445 14.85 34.37 7.65
C PRO A 445 16.04 35.15 7.07
N THR A 446 15.83 36.41 6.71
CA THR A 446 16.91 37.34 6.37
C THR A 446 17.06 38.37 7.49
N PRO A 447 18.19 38.43 8.22
CA PRO A 447 19.40 37.60 8.08
C PRO A 447 19.22 36.15 8.58
N PRO A 448 20.06 35.20 8.10
CA PRO A 448 20.00 33.81 8.55
C PRO A 448 20.25 33.70 10.07
N PRO A 449 19.51 32.85 10.80
CA PRO A 449 19.69 32.66 12.23
C PRO A 449 20.99 31.90 12.54
N PRO A 450 21.40 31.85 13.82
CA PRO A 450 22.57 31.09 14.24
C PRO A 450 22.43 29.60 13.88
N ARG A 451 23.54 28.96 13.52
CA ARG A 451 23.56 27.51 13.22
C ARG A 451 23.01 26.66 14.37
N ALA A 452 23.26 27.04 15.62
CA ALA A 452 22.76 26.31 16.78
C ALA A 452 21.22 26.21 16.81
N ALA A 453 20.51 27.24 16.34
CA ALA A 453 19.06 27.22 16.23
C ALA A 453 18.57 26.22 15.16
N TRP A 454 19.24 26.18 14.00
CA TRP A 454 18.93 25.16 12.98
C TRP A 454 19.23 23.75 13.47
N ASP A 455 20.37 23.54 14.12
CA ASP A 455 20.70 22.25 14.69
C ASP A 455 19.56 21.82 15.63
N ALA A 456 19.15 22.65 16.59
CA ALA A 456 18.05 22.33 17.50
C ALA A 456 16.74 21.93 16.80
N LEU A 457 16.34 22.64 15.74
CA LEU A 457 15.18 22.27 14.92
C LEU A 457 15.38 20.97 14.16
N ALA A 458 16.55 20.77 13.53
CA ALA A 458 16.88 19.54 12.82
C ALA A 458 16.87 18.34 13.77
N ALA A 459 17.24 18.52 15.04
CA ALA A 459 17.12 17.51 16.10
C ALA A 459 15.67 17.08 16.30
N GLU A 460 14.78 18.07 16.41
CA GLU A 460 13.36 17.87 16.66
C GLU A 460 12.67 17.16 15.49
N ILE A 461 12.91 17.63 14.26
CA ILE A 461 12.46 16.99 13.01
C ILE A 461 12.98 15.55 12.93
N SER A 462 14.28 15.34 13.17
CA SER A 462 14.88 14.01 13.15
C SER A 462 14.24 13.10 14.20
N CYS A 463 13.95 13.63 15.39
CA CYS A 463 13.28 12.89 16.46
C CYS A 463 11.88 12.41 16.03
N PHE A 464 11.05 13.29 15.45
CA PHE A 464 9.72 12.90 14.96
C PHE A 464 9.81 11.78 13.91
N SER A 465 10.80 11.84 13.02
CA SER A 465 10.97 10.83 11.98
C SER A 465 11.47 9.47 12.48
N ALA A 466 12.27 9.46 13.56
CA ALA A 466 12.89 8.24 14.06
C ALA A 466 11.93 7.38 14.93
N ILE A 467 10.81 7.95 15.38
CA ILE A 467 9.90 7.27 16.32
C ILE A 467 8.77 6.59 15.57
N ILE A 468 8.78 5.26 15.62
CA ILE A 468 7.63 4.44 15.23
C ILE A 468 6.42 4.82 16.10
N GLY A 469 5.32 5.20 15.46
CA GLY A 469 4.08 5.57 16.14
C GLY A 469 4.02 7.02 16.62
N CYS A 470 4.98 7.87 16.25
CA CYS A 470 4.80 9.32 16.40
C CYS A 470 3.79 9.81 15.35
N ASP A 471 2.55 9.96 15.78
CA ASP A 471 1.47 10.48 14.97
C ASP A 471 1.49 12.01 14.94
N LEU A 472 1.51 12.60 13.75
CA LEU A 472 1.43 14.04 13.52
C LEU A 472 -0.01 14.51 13.24
N GLU A 473 -0.99 13.62 13.44
CA GLU A 473 -2.41 13.93 13.51
C GLU A 473 -2.96 13.77 14.93
N TYR A 474 -4.18 14.28 15.14
CA TYR A 474 -4.96 14.00 16.34
C TYR A 474 -5.84 12.77 16.10
N ASP A 475 -6.06 11.95 17.13
CA ASP A 475 -6.85 10.71 17.06
C ASP A 475 -8.30 10.87 16.55
N ASP A 476 -8.86 12.09 16.60
CA ASP A 476 -10.20 12.42 16.10
C ASP A 476 -10.21 12.76 14.60
N VAL A 477 -9.05 12.91 13.98
CA VAL A 477 -8.89 13.02 12.53
C VAL A 477 -9.05 11.63 11.94
N VAL A 478 -10.16 11.43 11.27
CA VAL A 478 -10.54 10.13 10.72
C VAL A 478 -10.51 10.24 9.21
N SER A 479 -9.95 9.23 8.55
CA SER A 479 -10.04 9.14 7.10
C SER A 479 -11.52 9.20 6.70
N PRO A 480 -11.93 10.14 5.82
CA PRO A 480 -13.32 10.27 5.41
C PRO A 480 -13.87 8.99 4.76
N PHE A 481 -12.99 8.08 4.33
CA PHE A 481 -13.33 6.82 3.68
C PHE A 481 -13.13 5.61 4.59
N LEU A 482 -12.02 5.55 5.32
CA LEU A 482 -11.71 4.41 6.18
C LEU A 482 -12.47 4.47 7.52
N GLY A 483 -13.07 5.61 7.88
CA GLY A 483 -13.88 5.73 9.10
C GLY A 483 -13.11 5.47 10.41
N ASN A 484 -11.80 5.27 10.31
CA ASN A 484 -10.84 5.17 11.40
C ASN A 484 -9.68 6.16 11.18
N HIS A 485 -8.97 6.41 12.28
CA HIS A 485 -7.77 7.23 12.28
C HIS A 485 -6.63 6.48 11.56
N VAL A 486 -5.93 7.19 10.68
CA VAL A 486 -4.72 6.70 10.01
C VAL A 486 -3.56 7.57 10.44
N LEU A 487 -2.47 6.92 10.82
CA LEU A 487 -1.30 7.59 11.31
C LEU A 487 -0.59 8.37 10.19
N THR A 488 -0.26 9.62 10.49
CA THR A 488 0.66 10.44 9.68
C THR A 488 1.98 10.56 10.41
N SER A 489 3.07 10.19 9.74
CA SER A 489 4.42 10.24 10.29
C SER A 489 5.30 11.19 9.50
N LEU A 490 6.37 11.67 10.12
CA LEU A 490 7.44 12.33 9.38
C LEU A 490 8.40 11.26 8.85
N SER A 491 8.78 11.37 7.59
CA SER A 491 9.82 10.55 6.97
C SER A 491 10.97 11.44 6.56
N VAL A 492 12.19 11.03 6.92
CA VAL A 492 13.43 11.60 6.40
C VAL A 492 14.15 10.49 5.66
N GLU A 493 14.00 10.45 4.34
CA GLU A 493 14.57 9.38 3.51
C GLU A 493 16.07 9.60 3.29
N GLU A 494 16.47 10.86 3.05
CA GLU A 494 17.87 11.26 2.95
C GLU A 494 18.14 12.53 3.77
N VAL A 495 19.07 12.45 4.71
CA VAL A 495 19.60 13.62 5.46
C VAL A 495 20.70 14.37 4.69
N LEU A 496 21.15 13.81 3.56
CA LEU A 496 22.28 14.29 2.77
C LEU A 496 21.78 15.19 1.65
N VAL A 497 22.53 16.25 1.37
CA VAL A 497 22.39 17.03 0.14
C VAL A 497 23.37 16.45 -0.88
N SER A 498 22.88 15.92 -1.99
CA SER A 498 23.73 15.44 -3.07
C SER A 498 23.99 16.58 -4.05
N VAL A 499 25.26 16.82 -4.38
CA VAL A 499 25.68 17.79 -5.38
C VAL A 499 26.41 17.05 -6.48
N SER A 500 25.86 17.10 -7.69
CA SER A 500 26.49 16.60 -8.90
C SER A 500 27.04 17.77 -9.71
N ILE A 501 28.35 17.78 -9.93
CA ILE A 501 29.05 18.84 -10.66
C ILE A 501 29.69 18.24 -11.90
N ARG A 502 29.28 18.69 -13.08
CA ARG A 502 29.96 18.39 -14.33
C ARG A 502 31.00 19.47 -14.61
N SER A 503 32.27 19.09 -14.71
CA SER A 503 33.40 20.00 -14.93
C SER A 503 34.34 19.50 -16.02
N TYR A 504 35.03 20.44 -16.67
CA TYR A 504 36.16 20.19 -17.58
C TYR A 504 37.48 20.52 -16.87
N PRO A 505 38.64 20.14 -17.45
CA PRO A 505 39.95 20.37 -16.83
C PRO A 505 40.27 21.84 -16.55
N ASP A 506 39.72 22.75 -17.37
CA ASP A 506 39.98 24.19 -17.31
C ASP A 506 38.80 25.01 -16.77
N THR A 507 37.70 24.36 -16.35
CA THR A 507 36.53 25.07 -15.80
C THR A 507 36.85 25.70 -14.45
N ALA A 508 36.72 27.02 -14.37
CA ALA A 508 36.78 27.77 -13.12
C ALA A 508 35.38 27.92 -12.52
N TRP A 509 35.31 27.84 -11.20
CA TRP A 509 34.06 27.80 -10.45
C TRP A 509 34.04 28.88 -9.38
N THR A 510 32.88 29.52 -9.21
CA THR A 510 32.55 30.23 -7.99
C THR A 510 31.54 29.40 -7.21
N MET A 511 31.81 29.17 -5.93
CA MET A 511 30.92 28.53 -4.97
C MET A 511 30.40 29.58 -3.99
N TRP A 512 29.08 29.68 -3.89
CA TRP A 512 28.39 30.53 -2.93
C TRP A 512 27.87 29.69 -1.76
N VAL A 513 28.25 30.05 -0.54
CA VAL A 513 27.75 29.42 0.69
C VAL A 513 27.22 30.53 1.60
N GLY A 514 25.90 30.61 1.73
CA GLY A 514 25.23 31.79 2.28
C GLY A 514 25.58 33.03 1.45
N ASP A 515 26.12 34.05 2.13
CA ASP A 515 26.62 35.28 1.51
C ASP A 515 28.13 35.22 1.18
N SER A 516 28.80 34.09 1.42
CA SER A 516 30.23 33.93 1.17
C SER A 516 30.50 33.48 -0.27
N GLU A 517 31.34 34.24 -0.97
CA GLU A 517 31.83 33.90 -2.31
C GLU A 517 33.21 33.23 -2.22
N LEU A 518 33.35 32.04 -2.80
CA LEU A 518 34.60 31.28 -2.82
C LEU A 518 34.95 30.90 -4.26
N SER A 519 36.13 31.34 -4.72
CA SER A 519 36.56 31.10 -6.11
C SER A 519 37.57 29.95 -6.20
N TYR A 520 37.37 29.09 -7.19
CA TYR A 520 38.29 28.03 -7.60
C TYR A 520 38.81 28.31 -9.00
N THR A 521 40.13 28.30 -9.16
CA THR A 521 40.80 28.38 -10.46
C THR A 521 41.61 27.10 -10.68
N PRO A 522 41.32 26.31 -11.72
CA PRO A 522 42.03 25.08 -11.99
C PRO A 522 43.49 25.38 -12.41
N SER A 523 44.41 24.48 -12.05
CA SER A 523 45.77 24.56 -12.55
C SER A 523 45.82 24.20 -14.02
N SER A 524 46.56 24.98 -14.82
CA SER A 524 46.88 24.66 -16.22
C SER A 524 47.59 23.31 -16.44
N SER A 525 48.09 22.70 -15.36
CA SER A 525 48.75 21.39 -15.39
C SER A 525 47.82 20.20 -15.12
N PHE A 526 46.56 20.42 -14.76
CA PHE A 526 45.65 19.32 -14.41
C PHE A 526 45.08 18.66 -15.66
N THR A 527 45.08 17.33 -15.66
CA THR A 527 44.46 16.52 -16.70
C THR A 527 42.97 16.32 -16.42
N THR A 528 42.23 15.72 -17.35
CA THR A 528 40.83 15.27 -17.15
C THR A 528 40.67 14.30 -15.97
N TYR A 529 41.75 13.65 -15.55
CA TYR A 529 41.75 12.80 -14.36
C TYR A 529 42.01 13.60 -13.07
N ASP A 530 42.97 14.52 -13.07
CA ASP A 530 43.42 15.23 -11.86
C ASP A 530 42.51 16.40 -11.48
N ALA A 531 41.97 17.10 -12.47
CA ALA A 531 41.12 18.28 -12.28
C ALA A 531 39.87 18.00 -11.42
N PRO A 532 39.07 16.95 -11.68
CA PRO A 532 37.88 16.69 -10.86
C PRO A 532 38.21 16.28 -9.42
N ILE A 533 39.34 15.59 -9.20
CA ILE A 533 39.81 15.24 -7.85
C ILE A 533 40.20 16.52 -7.10
N ALA A 534 40.99 17.39 -7.74
CA ALA A 534 41.42 18.66 -7.14
C ALA A 534 40.24 19.60 -6.83
N LEU A 535 39.23 19.65 -7.70
CA LEU A 535 38.00 20.40 -7.46
C LEU A 535 37.23 19.82 -6.27
N SER A 536 37.02 18.50 -6.26
CA SER A 536 36.34 17.79 -5.16
C SER A 536 37.03 18.03 -3.81
N ASP A 537 38.36 17.94 -3.76
CA ASP A 537 39.16 18.18 -2.55
C ASP A 537 39.12 19.63 -2.09
N TRP A 538 39.14 20.58 -3.04
CA TRP A 538 38.98 22.00 -2.72
C TRP A 538 37.60 22.27 -2.10
N ILE A 539 36.51 21.74 -2.69
CA ILE A 539 35.14 21.92 -2.15
C ILE A 539 35.07 21.38 -0.72
N LYS A 540 35.54 20.15 -0.50
CA LYS A 540 35.56 19.53 0.83
C LYS A 540 36.36 20.35 1.84
N ALA A 541 37.54 20.84 1.45
CA ALA A 541 38.38 21.66 2.33
C ALA A 541 37.70 22.98 2.72
N GLN A 542 36.97 23.63 1.79
CA GLN A 542 36.23 24.84 2.09
C GLN A 542 35.05 24.57 3.03
N LEU A 543 34.19 23.60 2.69
CA LEU A 543 32.95 23.34 3.43
C LEU A 543 33.19 22.75 4.82
N SER A 544 34.27 21.98 5.02
CA SER A 544 34.60 21.41 6.34
C SER A 544 35.35 22.37 7.25
N ALA A 545 35.79 23.54 6.77
CA ALA A 545 36.44 24.55 7.59
C ALA A 545 35.45 25.49 8.27
N GLU A 546 35.90 26.16 9.34
CA GLU A 546 35.22 27.33 9.90
C GLU A 546 35.03 28.41 8.81
N PRO A 547 33.85 29.04 8.69
CA PRO A 547 32.68 28.99 9.60
C PRO A 547 31.62 27.94 9.23
N PHE A 548 31.81 27.16 8.16
CA PHE A 548 30.75 26.29 7.61
C PHE A 548 30.63 24.96 8.37
N ASN A 549 31.77 24.32 8.69
CA ASN A 549 31.83 23.11 9.52
C ASN A 549 30.84 22.01 9.06
N LEU A 550 30.78 21.75 7.75
CA LEU A 550 29.95 20.73 7.13
C LEU A 550 30.74 19.42 6.91
N VAL A 551 30.04 18.30 6.96
CA VAL A 551 30.60 17.00 6.62
C VAL A 551 30.40 16.77 5.13
N VAL A 552 31.48 16.49 4.41
CA VAL A 552 31.45 16.22 2.96
C VAL A 552 32.05 14.85 2.69
N ALA A 553 31.24 13.95 2.14
CA ALA A 553 31.69 12.70 1.56
C ALA A 553 31.73 12.83 0.03
N GLN A 554 32.79 12.30 -0.56
CA GLN A 554 33.07 12.40 -1.99
C GLN A 554 32.95 11.02 -2.60
N GLN A 555 32.30 10.91 -3.76
CA GLN A 555 32.39 9.74 -4.60
C GLN A 555 33.52 9.92 -5.63
N GLY A 556 34.05 8.80 -6.14
CA GLY A 556 35.05 8.85 -7.21
C GLY A 556 34.45 9.52 -8.46
N PRO A 557 35.18 10.43 -9.13
CA PRO A 557 34.66 11.12 -10.29
C PRO A 557 34.39 10.15 -11.44
N GLN A 558 33.24 10.31 -12.10
CA GLN A 558 32.91 9.57 -13.31
C GLN A 558 33.43 10.34 -14.52
N ILE A 559 34.44 9.77 -15.18
CA ILE A 559 35.10 10.41 -16.33
C ILE A 559 34.41 9.98 -17.62
N ASP A 560 33.98 10.96 -18.40
CA ASP A 560 33.56 10.76 -19.78
C ASP A 560 34.73 11.12 -20.71
N PHE A 561 35.37 10.08 -21.26
CA PHE A 561 36.51 10.23 -22.16
C PHE A 561 36.11 10.79 -23.54
N VAL A 562 34.84 10.69 -23.93
CA VAL A 562 34.37 11.19 -25.24
C VAL A 562 34.25 12.70 -25.19
N SER A 563 33.60 13.23 -24.15
CA SER A 563 33.47 14.68 -23.94
C SER A 563 34.66 15.31 -23.19
N SER A 564 35.61 14.51 -22.70
CA SER A 564 36.68 14.97 -21.80
C SER A 564 36.16 15.75 -20.59
N SER A 565 34.97 15.37 -20.10
CA SER A 565 34.35 15.94 -18.90
C SER A 565 34.35 14.92 -17.76
N ALA A 566 34.14 15.39 -16.53
CA ALA A 566 33.95 14.53 -15.39
C ALA A 566 32.74 14.99 -14.57
N VAL A 567 32.01 14.02 -14.03
CA VAL A 567 30.93 14.25 -13.07
C VAL A 567 31.45 13.90 -11.68
N ILE A 568 31.41 14.88 -10.78
CA ILE A 568 31.78 14.76 -9.38
C ILE A 568 30.49 14.71 -8.57
N THR A 569 30.33 13.69 -7.74
CA THR A 569 29.19 13.59 -6.82
C THR A 569 29.69 13.75 -5.39
N LEU A 570 29.10 14.70 -4.68
CA LEU A 570 29.40 15.03 -3.29
C LEU A 570 28.13 14.86 -2.47
N THR A 571 28.24 14.32 -1.27
CA THR A 571 27.13 14.32 -0.29
C THR A 571 27.52 15.17 0.91
N ILE A 572 26.63 16.09 1.28
CA ILE A 572 26.87 17.12 2.29
C ILE A 572 25.84 16.99 3.41
N CYS A 573 26.28 17.04 4.67
CA CYS A 573 25.38 17.12 5.83
C CYS A 573 25.97 17.98 6.95
N ALA A 574 25.13 18.35 7.91
CA ALA A 574 25.59 18.97 9.14
C ALA A 574 26.12 17.90 10.10
N GLN A 575 27.22 18.20 10.80
CA GLN A 575 27.63 17.41 11.95
C GLN A 575 26.81 17.82 13.17
N ALA A 576 26.24 16.86 13.90
CA ALA A 576 25.62 17.12 15.18
C ALA A 576 26.65 17.71 16.16
N THR A 577 26.38 18.91 16.66
CA THR A 577 27.30 19.65 17.53
C THR A 577 27.31 19.12 18.97
N ASN A 578 26.34 18.26 19.35
CA ASN A 578 26.10 17.80 20.72
C ASN A 578 26.08 16.27 20.93
N THR A 579 26.47 15.45 19.95
CA THR A 579 26.49 13.98 20.12
C THR A 579 27.90 13.40 20.01
N THR A 580 28.25 12.53 20.97
CA THR A 580 29.52 11.79 20.99
C THR A 580 29.65 10.76 19.84
N ASN A 581 28.59 10.53 19.06
CA ASN A 581 28.53 9.49 18.04
C ASN A 581 28.63 10.01 16.59
N GLY A 582 28.75 11.32 16.36
CA GLY A 582 28.93 11.87 15.01
C GLY A 582 27.71 11.74 14.11
N ASP A 583 26.51 11.80 14.69
CA ASP A 583 25.26 11.73 13.93
C ASP A 583 25.19 12.87 12.88
N SER A 584 24.65 12.56 11.70
CA SER A 584 24.53 13.49 10.58
C SER A 584 23.14 14.08 10.51
N TRP A 585 23.04 15.41 10.52
CA TRP A 585 21.79 16.16 10.55
C TRP A 585 21.57 16.89 9.23
N LEU A 586 20.34 17.36 9.00
CA LEU A 586 19.99 18.16 7.83
C LEU A 586 20.94 19.37 7.73
N ALA A 587 21.59 19.56 6.58
CA ALA A 587 22.40 20.74 6.36
C ALA A 587 21.52 22.01 6.39
N PRO A 588 21.96 23.12 7.04
CA PRO A 588 21.21 24.37 7.03
C PRO A 588 20.97 24.85 5.60
N PRO A 589 19.75 25.24 5.21
CA PRO A 589 19.43 25.61 3.83
C PRO A 589 20.32 26.71 3.27
N TRP A 590 20.68 27.70 4.09
CA TRP A 590 21.58 28.79 3.69
C TRP A 590 23.05 28.39 3.57
N LEU A 591 23.44 27.20 4.05
CA LEU A 591 24.80 26.66 3.89
C LEU A 591 24.90 25.64 2.75
N ILE A 592 23.82 25.40 2.01
CA ILE A 592 23.85 24.55 0.82
C ILE A 592 24.59 25.30 -0.30
N PRO A 593 25.69 24.74 -0.84
CA PRO A 593 26.52 25.45 -1.80
C PRO A 593 25.80 25.58 -3.14
N ARG A 594 25.93 26.77 -3.76
CA ARG A 594 25.52 27.03 -5.14
C ARG A 594 26.77 27.25 -5.99
N PHE A 595 26.78 26.74 -7.21
CA PHE A 595 27.95 26.80 -8.07
C PHE A 595 27.64 27.54 -9.37
N GLU A 596 28.59 28.37 -9.79
CA GLU A 596 28.54 29.10 -11.05
C GLU A 596 29.85 28.93 -11.80
N VAL A 597 29.74 28.66 -13.11
CA VAL A 597 30.92 28.63 -13.98
C VAL A 597 31.34 30.07 -14.27
N THR A 598 32.58 30.43 -13.95
CA THR A 598 33.09 31.80 -14.11
C THR A 598 34.10 31.98 -15.23
N ALA A 599 34.80 30.91 -15.62
CA ALA A 599 35.72 30.91 -16.76
C ALA A 599 36.00 29.47 -17.25
N GLY A 600 36.69 29.36 -18.40
CA GLY A 600 37.07 28.08 -19.00
C GLY A 600 35.97 27.47 -19.86
N THR A 601 36.07 26.16 -20.13
CA THR A 601 35.08 25.43 -20.92
C THR A 601 33.76 25.30 -20.15
N ALA A 602 32.69 25.87 -20.72
CA ALA A 602 31.33 25.84 -20.16
C ALA A 602 30.37 24.88 -20.90
N GLY A 603 30.70 24.43 -22.12
CA GLY A 603 29.82 23.58 -22.95
C GLY A 603 28.48 24.23 -23.34
N GLY A 604 27.63 23.49 -24.08
CA GLY A 604 26.28 23.91 -24.47
C GLY A 604 26.17 24.88 -25.66
N GLY A 605 24.95 25.03 -26.18
CA GLY A 605 24.54 26.00 -27.23
C GLY A 605 24.95 25.66 -28.67
N ASP A 606 26.26 25.51 -28.91
CA ASP A 606 26.87 25.31 -30.25
C ASP A 606 28.12 24.39 -30.20
N THR A 607 28.29 23.63 -29.10
CA THR A 607 29.40 22.67 -28.92
C THR A 607 28.80 21.27 -28.78
N ASP A 608 29.40 20.24 -29.41
CA ASP A 608 28.99 18.82 -29.29
C ASP A 608 29.18 18.24 -27.86
N HIS A 609 29.27 19.10 -26.84
CA HIS A 609 29.66 18.80 -25.47
C HIS A 609 28.58 19.25 -24.48
N PRO A 610 28.25 18.43 -23.46
CA PRO A 610 27.28 18.79 -22.44
C PRO A 610 27.71 20.03 -21.63
N ALA A 611 26.76 20.85 -21.20
CA ALA A 611 27.06 22.04 -20.41
C ALA A 611 27.70 21.68 -19.06
N ALA A 612 28.76 22.39 -18.69
CA ALA A 612 29.26 22.39 -17.32
C ALA A 612 28.21 23.02 -16.42
N GLY A 613 27.94 22.38 -15.29
CA GLY A 613 26.87 22.79 -14.40
C GLY A 613 26.90 21.99 -13.11
N ALA A 614 26.18 22.49 -12.11
CA ALA A 614 25.98 21.79 -10.87
C ALA A 614 24.48 21.65 -10.61
N ASN A 615 24.07 20.45 -10.21
CA ASN A 615 22.73 20.16 -9.74
C ASN A 615 22.82 19.70 -8.29
N SER A 616 21.95 20.23 -7.45
CA SER A 616 21.83 19.81 -6.05
C SER A 616 20.47 19.16 -5.83
N THR A 617 20.44 17.95 -5.30
CA THR A 617 19.25 17.38 -4.67
C THR A 617 19.34 17.63 -3.17
N LEU A 618 18.29 18.25 -2.63
CA LEU A 618 18.21 18.56 -1.20
C LEU A 618 17.93 17.28 -0.41
N TRP A 619 17.99 17.40 0.92
CA TRP A 619 17.45 16.40 1.82
C TRP A 619 15.96 16.15 1.51
N ASP A 620 15.51 14.92 1.77
CA ASP A 620 14.13 14.50 1.51
C ASP A 620 13.38 14.31 2.82
N VAL A 621 12.58 15.32 3.17
CA VAL A 621 11.69 15.30 4.33
C VAL A 621 10.27 15.39 3.82
N ALA A 622 9.46 14.41 4.19
CA ALA A 622 8.06 14.35 3.82
C ALA A 622 7.17 13.93 4.98
N MET A 623 5.94 14.44 5.01
CA MET A 623 4.88 13.87 5.84
C MET A 623 4.22 12.74 5.06
N VAL A 624 4.02 11.61 5.73
CA VAL A 624 3.65 10.36 5.07
C VAL A 624 2.52 9.69 5.80
N SER A 625 1.51 9.27 5.05
CA SER A 625 0.44 8.41 5.52
C SER A 625 0.11 7.35 4.47
N ILE A 626 -0.66 6.34 4.86
CA ILE A 626 -1.02 5.22 3.98
C ILE A 626 -2.53 5.22 3.77
N GLY A 627 -2.97 5.40 2.53
CA GLY A 627 -4.39 5.37 2.18
C GLY A 627 -5.19 6.61 2.59
N GLN A 628 -4.52 7.73 2.88
CA GLN A 628 -5.13 9.06 3.02
C GLN A 628 -4.14 10.17 2.64
N MET A 629 -4.61 11.41 2.52
CA MET A 629 -3.74 12.58 2.52
C MET A 629 -3.17 12.78 3.93
N PRO A 630 -1.86 13.03 4.09
CA PRO A 630 -1.32 13.48 5.37
C PRO A 630 -1.98 14.77 5.81
N GLN A 631 -2.67 14.76 6.96
CA GLN A 631 -3.06 15.96 7.69
C GLN A 631 -2.01 16.17 8.78
N TYR A 632 -1.61 17.40 9.06
CA TYR A 632 -0.45 17.66 9.94
C TYR A 632 -0.74 18.77 10.94
N SER A 633 -2.00 18.87 11.35
CA SER A 633 -2.49 19.90 12.28
C SER A 633 -1.82 19.82 13.65
N LYS A 634 -1.49 18.62 14.14
CA LYS A 634 -0.77 18.47 15.41
C LYS A 634 0.69 18.89 15.27
N LEU A 635 1.34 18.62 14.13
CA LEU A 635 2.68 19.17 13.85
C LEU A 635 2.66 20.70 13.88
N LEU A 636 1.66 21.34 13.25
CA LEU A 636 1.51 22.81 13.32
C LEU A 636 1.37 23.30 14.76
N ASP A 637 0.54 22.65 15.57
CA ASP A 637 0.35 23.03 16.98
C ASP A 637 1.64 22.83 17.81
N ILE A 638 2.43 21.78 17.54
CA ILE A 638 3.74 21.56 18.15
C ILE A 638 4.71 22.68 17.77
N LEU A 639 4.77 23.07 16.50
CA LEU A 639 5.66 24.12 16.04
C LEU A 639 5.25 25.51 16.54
N ASP A 640 3.95 25.81 16.64
CA ASP A 640 3.46 27.11 17.10
C ASP A 640 3.53 27.28 18.63
N ASN A 641 3.21 26.22 19.39
CA ASN A 641 2.96 26.31 20.83
C ASN A 641 3.82 25.36 21.69
N GLY A 642 4.64 24.51 21.07
CA GLY A 642 5.34 23.43 21.75
C GLY A 642 4.37 22.40 22.36
N LEU A 643 4.72 21.87 23.54
CA LEU A 643 3.95 20.83 24.22
C LEU A 643 2.90 21.34 25.23
N ASP A 644 2.76 22.66 25.38
CA ASP A 644 1.95 23.31 26.43
C ASP A 644 0.67 23.98 25.91
N GLY A 645 0.29 23.72 24.64
CA GLY A 645 -0.92 24.25 23.98
C GLY A 645 -2.24 23.69 24.45
#